data_AF-A0A1Q5P3D5-F1
#
_entry.id   AF-A0A1Q5P3D5-F1
#
_cell.length_a   1.000
_cell.length_b   1.000
_cell.length_c   1.000
_cell.angle_alpha   90.00
_cell.angle_beta   90.00
_cell.angle_gamma   90.00
#
_symmetry.space_group_name_H-M   'P 1'
#
loop_
_entity.id
_entity.type
_entity.pdbx_description
1 polymer ?
#
loop_
_entity_poly.entity_id
_entity_poly.type
_entity_poly.pdbx_seq_one_letter_code
_entity_poly.pdbx_strand_id
1 'polypeptide(L)'
;MYKKISSFNFASLRFNEDIDTQFKIFTNKFITEFENSILESFVFHASPLTYDERERDFLRKILKPSNVFPIELDRKTGLEILDILLTIKLEDYLRVPFNHSKNEEQKEKVTDLMSFEEYVGKKDKNSRDSLEKQMKELKIFEDGNFDRPPYFLLYRARNIVASRLKNRSYTIKALNKFVFKLKEGFELYLYDKIMADNLHCLDDNDKNSIYHRLENELLNGFLNDFRLGKTEEEGNKLVFEIKRKLEEASISERIKELMWSSYIKELERGKVDNLLVGWTRTFKEELEKNFLTLKVGNDVEDLEFHHFPLPVDSIKKILLAFIFKEDNFTELIQSAFQGIENVEKTKLINQLHEEYLQKNNFSVALCVKNIKTDENFLNSKLNPFITVMSNEMFKSWQYELYPNEGAKRLFLDNGGLENTTWFIVDDVQCAVSDTDQAYHVAREKLKNLLNFLFHFISREDQINYEIVDPYLIFNHDTKSWTMGRMLSPGIADPKNIDDLEIDLLKFTNNFFEVHSLERDLVIKAINCYIKICKTDDVEEKMQYQSEIFKILFQTHDIQELSTSCAIIVAGTNYDKNDVTYGEMRRWLIEDFHEFFYIADRKGFIPLKMQINERFMVFCKIIIRTILFNLIPINKDSQYSVKDVIEWILTINPNKDPIVRGNM
;
A
#
# COMPACT_ATOMS: atom_id res chain seq x y z
N MET A 1 16.64 -9.17 0.62
CA MET A 1 15.71 -9.20 -0.55
C MET A 1 14.33 -8.59 -0.26
N TYR A 2 13.93 -8.37 0.99
CA TYR A 2 12.67 -7.70 1.37
C TYR A 2 12.95 -6.59 2.38
N LYS A 3 12.35 -5.41 2.19
CA LYS A 3 12.51 -4.28 3.13
C LYS A 3 11.77 -4.58 4.43
N LYS A 4 12.42 -4.34 5.57
CA LYS A 4 11.75 -4.33 6.87
C LYS A 4 10.79 -3.14 6.91
N ILE A 5 9.54 -3.38 7.31
CA ILE A 5 8.50 -2.35 7.42
C ILE A 5 8.29 -2.05 8.89
N SER A 6 8.50 -0.79 9.30
CA SER A 6 8.18 -0.29 10.63
C SER A 6 6.75 0.23 10.67
N SER A 7 5.99 -0.13 11.70
CA SER A 7 4.63 0.39 11.94
C SER A 7 4.56 1.17 13.25
N PHE A 8 3.93 2.34 13.24
CA PHE A 8 3.56 3.09 14.44
C PHE A 8 2.10 2.81 14.79
N ASN A 9 1.84 2.53 16.07
CA ASN A 9 0.48 2.42 16.59
C ASN A 9 0.15 3.70 17.36
N PHE A 10 -0.91 4.40 16.97
CA PHE A 10 -1.52 5.44 17.80
C PHE A 10 -2.41 4.79 18.86
N ALA A 11 -2.36 5.29 20.10
CA ALA A 11 -3.06 4.71 21.22
C ALA A 11 -4.56 5.03 21.16
N SER A 12 -5.37 4.03 20.79
CA SER A 12 -6.79 3.96 21.09
C SER A 12 -7.04 3.19 22.39
N LEU A 13 -8.26 3.25 22.93
CA LEU A 13 -8.68 2.44 24.07
C LEU A 13 -8.58 0.95 23.68
N ARG A 14 -7.74 0.20 24.39
CA ARG A 14 -7.45 -1.23 24.15
C ARG A 14 -7.90 -2.07 25.32
N PHE A 15 -8.22 -3.34 25.06
CA PHE A 15 -8.33 -4.30 26.14
C PHE A 15 -6.93 -4.61 26.71
N ASN A 16 -6.88 -5.49 27.70
CA ASN A 16 -5.60 -6.15 28.01
C ASN A 16 -5.11 -6.94 26.78
N GLU A 17 -3.81 -7.23 26.75
CA GLU A 17 -3.17 -7.85 25.59
C GLU A 17 -3.77 -9.23 25.24
N ASP A 18 -4.24 -9.97 26.25
CA ASP A 18 -4.81 -11.30 26.09
C ASP A 18 -6.16 -11.27 25.34
N ILE A 19 -7.07 -10.36 25.72
CA ILE A 19 -8.38 -10.21 25.05
C ILE A 19 -8.17 -9.68 23.63
N ASP A 20 -7.32 -8.66 23.45
CA ASP A 20 -6.96 -8.12 22.13
C ASP A 20 -6.40 -9.24 21.22
N THR A 21 -5.63 -10.17 21.78
CA THR A 21 -5.08 -11.31 21.04
C THR A 21 -6.16 -12.29 20.62
N GLN A 22 -7.14 -12.59 21.48
CA GLN A 22 -8.26 -13.46 21.12
C GLN A 22 -9.13 -12.87 20.02
N PHE A 23 -9.50 -11.59 20.09
CA PHE A 23 -10.23 -10.93 19.01
C PHE A 23 -9.46 -10.99 17.68
N LYS A 24 -8.14 -10.72 17.70
CA LYS A 24 -7.30 -10.86 16.51
C LYS A 24 -7.30 -12.27 15.93
N ILE A 25 -7.28 -13.32 16.76
CA ILE A 25 -7.35 -14.71 16.32
C ILE A 25 -8.64 -14.97 15.53
N PHE A 26 -9.80 -14.61 16.08
CA PHE A 26 -11.09 -14.87 15.45
C PHE A 26 -11.37 -13.95 14.24
N THR A 27 -10.92 -12.69 14.28
CA THR A 27 -10.95 -11.80 13.12
C THR A 27 -10.06 -12.33 11.99
N ASN A 28 -8.86 -12.83 12.28
CA ASN A 28 -8.00 -13.46 11.26
C ASN A 28 -8.60 -14.77 10.72
N LYS A 29 -9.32 -15.52 11.55
CA LYS A 29 -10.07 -16.71 11.12
C LYS A 29 -11.16 -16.32 10.11
N PHE A 30 -11.94 -15.27 10.38
CA PHE A 30 -12.92 -14.75 9.43
C PHE A 30 -12.29 -14.30 8.10
N ILE A 31 -11.19 -13.56 8.15
CA ILE A 31 -10.46 -13.13 6.94
C ILE A 31 -9.97 -14.35 6.14
N THR A 32 -9.56 -15.42 6.82
CA THR A 32 -9.16 -16.68 6.17
C THR A 32 -10.36 -17.39 5.53
N GLU A 33 -11.52 -17.44 6.20
CA GLU A 33 -12.75 -17.98 5.61
C GLU A 33 -13.19 -17.18 4.37
N PHE A 34 -13.05 -15.85 4.41
CA PHE A 34 -13.34 -14.98 3.26
C PHE A 34 -12.37 -15.22 2.10
N GLU A 35 -11.07 -15.31 2.37
CA GLU A 35 -10.06 -15.67 1.37
C GLU A 35 -10.37 -17.01 0.71
N ASN A 36 -10.71 -18.03 1.51
CA ASN A 36 -11.06 -19.35 1.02
C ASN A 36 -12.32 -19.33 0.14
N SER A 37 -13.30 -18.51 0.52
CA SER A 37 -14.54 -18.34 -0.26
C SER A 37 -14.28 -17.68 -1.62
N ILE A 38 -13.35 -16.72 -1.68
CA ILE A 38 -12.88 -16.12 -2.94
C ILE A 38 -12.16 -17.16 -3.80
N LEU A 39 -11.22 -17.92 -3.21
CA LEU A 39 -10.47 -18.96 -3.92
C LEU A 39 -11.40 -20.01 -4.52
N GLU A 40 -12.36 -20.51 -3.74
CA GLU A 40 -13.32 -21.51 -4.22
C GLU A 40 -14.15 -20.96 -5.38
N SER A 41 -14.72 -19.75 -5.20
CA SER A 41 -15.64 -19.14 -6.17
C SER A 41 -14.97 -18.71 -7.48
N PHE A 42 -13.74 -18.18 -7.43
CA PHE A 42 -13.14 -17.49 -8.59
C PHE A 42 -11.87 -18.13 -9.14
N VAL A 43 -11.27 -19.08 -8.41
CA VAL A 43 -10.04 -19.79 -8.82
C VAL A 43 -10.31 -21.27 -9.04
N PHE A 44 -10.84 -22.00 -8.05
CA PHE A 44 -10.95 -23.46 -8.14
C PHE A 44 -12.12 -23.92 -9.01
N HIS A 45 -13.23 -23.18 -9.01
CA HIS A 45 -14.34 -23.39 -9.95
C HIS A 45 -14.16 -22.68 -11.30
N ALA A 46 -13.04 -21.97 -11.51
CA ALA A 46 -12.78 -21.34 -12.80
C ALA A 46 -12.51 -22.40 -13.88
N SER A 47 -12.84 -22.02 -15.13
CA SER A 47 -12.49 -22.83 -16.30
C SER A 47 -10.98 -23.11 -16.35
N PRO A 48 -10.55 -24.32 -16.81
CA PRO A 48 -9.15 -24.64 -17.06
C PRO A 48 -8.44 -23.67 -18.02
N LEU A 49 -9.20 -22.95 -18.85
CA LEU A 49 -8.68 -21.89 -19.73
C LEU A 49 -8.24 -20.64 -18.96
N THR A 50 -8.69 -20.48 -17.70
CA THR A 50 -8.26 -19.37 -16.86
C THR A 50 -7.21 -19.75 -15.84
N TYR A 51 -7.30 -20.93 -15.22
CA TYR A 51 -6.23 -21.46 -14.36
C TYR A 51 -5.96 -22.89 -14.78
N ASP A 52 -4.70 -23.20 -15.08
CA ASP A 52 -4.36 -24.57 -15.40
C ASP A 52 -4.44 -25.45 -14.13
N GLU A 53 -4.35 -26.77 -14.30
CA GLU A 53 -4.44 -27.71 -13.19
C GLU A 53 -3.26 -27.59 -12.22
N ARG A 54 -2.06 -27.29 -12.73
CA ARG A 54 -0.85 -27.16 -11.91
C ARG A 54 -0.91 -25.93 -11.02
N GLU A 55 -1.39 -24.80 -11.54
CA GLU A 55 -1.61 -23.57 -10.79
C GLU A 55 -2.66 -23.78 -9.70
N ARG A 56 -3.77 -24.46 -10.01
CA ARG A 56 -4.81 -24.78 -9.01
C ARG A 56 -4.29 -25.70 -7.93
N ASP A 57 -3.53 -26.73 -8.28
CA ASP A 57 -2.93 -27.64 -7.31
C ASP A 57 -1.88 -26.96 -6.44
N PHE A 58 -1.07 -26.07 -7.03
CA PHE A 58 -0.14 -25.23 -6.29
C PHE A 58 -0.90 -24.37 -5.26
N LEU A 59 -1.92 -23.63 -5.70
CA LEU A 59 -2.71 -22.76 -4.82
C LEU A 59 -3.43 -23.56 -3.71
N ARG A 60 -4.01 -24.73 -4.02
CA ARG A 60 -4.63 -25.62 -3.02
C ARG A 60 -3.63 -26.06 -1.96
N LYS A 61 -2.42 -26.44 -2.38
CA LYS A 61 -1.39 -26.94 -1.47
C LYS A 61 -0.81 -25.85 -0.56
N ILE A 62 -0.65 -24.62 -1.07
CA ILE A 62 -0.10 -23.50 -0.31
C ILE A 62 -1.15 -22.87 0.61
N LEU A 63 -2.34 -22.60 0.11
CA LEU A 63 -3.36 -21.82 0.83
C LEU A 63 -4.26 -22.70 1.71
N LYS A 64 -4.31 -24.02 1.44
CA LYS A 64 -5.06 -25.03 2.22
C LYS A 64 -6.47 -24.56 2.60
N PRO A 65 -7.33 -24.26 1.60
CA PRO A 65 -8.63 -23.68 1.86
C PRO A 65 -9.47 -24.59 2.76
N SER A 66 -10.09 -24.00 3.79
CA SER A 66 -10.96 -24.68 4.74
C SER A 66 -12.07 -23.73 5.17
N ASN A 67 -13.30 -24.23 5.30
CA ASN A 67 -14.51 -23.44 5.60
C ASN A 67 -14.74 -22.30 4.59
N VAL A 68 -15.84 -22.40 3.85
CA VAL A 68 -16.24 -21.41 2.86
C VAL A 68 -17.68 -20.97 3.11
N PHE A 69 -18.01 -19.76 2.67
CA PHE A 69 -19.36 -19.25 2.67
C PHE A 69 -19.65 -18.55 1.32
N PRO A 70 -20.93 -18.42 0.92
CA PRO A 70 -21.27 -17.76 -0.33
C PRO A 70 -20.80 -16.31 -0.37
N ILE A 71 -20.27 -15.87 -1.51
CA ILE A 71 -19.87 -14.48 -1.73
C ILE A 71 -20.56 -13.93 -2.97
N GLU A 72 -21.02 -12.68 -2.90
CA GLU A 72 -21.73 -11.98 -3.96
C GLU A 72 -20.87 -10.86 -4.55
N LEU A 73 -19.69 -11.22 -5.05
CA LEU A 73 -18.77 -10.29 -5.71
C LEU A 73 -18.59 -10.67 -7.17
N ASP A 74 -18.32 -9.69 -8.03
CA ASP A 74 -17.85 -10.01 -9.37
C ASP A 74 -16.43 -10.58 -9.32
N ARG A 75 -16.11 -11.43 -10.30
CA ARG A 75 -14.83 -12.15 -10.36
C ARG A 75 -13.61 -11.21 -10.31
N LYS A 76 -13.67 -10.06 -10.99
CA LYS A 76 -12.52 -9.17 -11.08
C LYS A 76 -12.24 -8.54 -9.72
N THR A 77 -13.28 -8.05 -9.05
CA THR A 77 -13.20 -7.50 -7.69
C THR A 77 -12.72 -8.55 -6.69
N GLY A 78 -13.26 -9.77 -6.75
CA GLY A 78 -12.81 -10.88 -5.91
C GLY A 78 -11.32 -11.18 -6.07
N LEU A 79 -10.81 -11.26 -7.30
CA LEU A 79 -9.39 -11.51 -7.56
C LEU A 79 -8.48 -10.33 -7.14
N GLU A 80 -8.93 -9.09 -7.29
CA GLU A 80 -8.20 -7.91 -6.80
C GLU A 80 -8.10 -7.89 -5.26
N ILE A 81 -9.17 -8.28 -4.56
CA ILE A 81 -9.15 -8.43 -3.10
C ILE A 81 -8.22 -9.58 -2.67
N LEU A 82 -8.30 -10.73 -3.37
CA LEU A 82 -7.43 -11.89 -3.09
C LEU A 82 -5.95 -11.53 -3.21
N ASP A 83 -5.57 -10.83 -4.28
CA ASP A 83 -4.20 -10.36 -4.49
C ASP A 83 -3.69 -9.48 -3.32
N ILE A 84 -4.57 -8.64 -2.77
CA ILE A 84 -4.25 -7.80 -1.61
C ILE A 84 -4.17 -8.60 -0.32
N LEU A 85 -5.07 -9.55 -0.09
CA LEU A 85 -4.99 -10.46 1.07
C LEU A 85 -3.67 -11.24 1.09
N LEU A 86 -3.24 -11.76 -0.06
CA LEU A 86 -1.97 -12.46 -0.21
C LEU A 86 -0.77 -11.51 -0.03
N THR A 87 -0.90 -10.25 -0.45
CA THR A 87 0.12 -9.21 -0.21
C THR A 87 0.27 -8.91 1.28
N ILE A 88 -0.84 -8.70 2.00
CA ILE A 88 -0.83 -8.45 3.45
C ILE A 88 -0.21 -9.65 4.18
N LYS A 89 -0.61 -10.88 3.83
CA LYS A 89 0.00 -12.10 4.40
C LYS A 89 1.50 -12.16 4.15
N LEU A 90 1.95 -11.81 2.93
CA LEU A 90 3.38 -11.78 2.59
C LEU A 90 4.13 -10.74 3.41
N GLU A 91 3.56 -9.54 3.57
CA GLU A 91 4.14 -8.50 4.41
C GLU A 91 4.24 -8.93 5.87
N ASP A 92 3.21 -9.58 6.42
CA ASP A 92 3.21 -10.09 7.80
C ASP A 92 4.31 -11.15 8.01
N TYR A 93 4.57 -12.03 7.03
CA TYR A 93 5.71 -12.95 7.06
C TYR A 93 7.08 -12.25 7.08
N LEU A 94 7.15 -11.04 6.52
CA LEU A 94 8.38 -10.27 6.38
C LEU A 94 8.58 -9.24 7.52
N ARG A 95 7.57 -9.03 8.37
CA ARG A 95 7.67 -8.18 9.56
C ARG A 95 8.57 -8.84 10.60
N VAL A 96 9.61 -8.12 11.02
CA VAL A 96 10.50 -8.52 12.13
C VAL A 96 10.29 -7.55 13.28
N PRO A 97 9.98 -8.01 14.51
CA PRO A 97 9.79 -7.11 15.65
C PRO A 97 11.08 -6.34 15.97
N PHE A 98 10.92 -5.10 16.43
CA PHE A 98 11.99 -4.11 16.67
C PHE A 98 13.06 -4.51 17.71
N ASN A 99 12.94 -5.68 18.36
CA ASN A 99 13.81 -6.11 19.45
C ASN A 99 14.73 -7.31 19.15
N HIS A 100 14.84 -7.74 17.88
CA HIS A 100 15.80 -8.77 17.48
C HIS A 100 16.92 -8.21 16.59
N SER A 101 17.73 -7.32 17.17
CA SER A 101 19.06 -7.01 16.65
C SER A 101 20.01 -6.61 17.77
N LYS A 102 20.17 -7.52 18.74
CA LYS A 102 21.36 -7.62 19.58
C LYS A 102 21.60 -9.12 19.76
N ASN A 103 22.80 -9.57 19.42
CA ASN A 103 23.30 -10.95 19.46
C ASN A 103 23.17 -11.74 18.14
N GLU A 104 23.86 -11.29 17.09
CA GLU A 104 24.50 -12.22 16.15
C GLU A 104 25.88 -11.66 15.81
N GLU A 105 26.87 -11.95 16.65
CA GLU A 105 28.28 -11.96 16.22
C GLU A 105 28.45 -13.15 15.27
N GLN A 106 28.12 -12.97 13.99
CA GLN A 106 28.50 -13.94 12.98
C GLN A 106 30.00 -13.78 12.71
N LYS A 107 30.77 -14.83 13.03
CA LYS A 107 32.16 -14.98 12.61
C LYS A 107 32.24 -14.81 11.10
N GLU A 108 32.87 -13.73 10.64
CA GLU A 108 33.34 -13.60 9.26
C GLU A 108 34.29 -14.76 8.97
N LYS A 109 33.81 -15.77 8.25
CA LYS A 109 34.73 -16.65 7.51
C LYS A 109 35.25 -15.82 6.34
N VAL A 110 36.41 -15.21 6.52
CA VAL A 110 37.19 -14.68 5.41
C VAL A 110 37.58 -15.87 4.54
N THR A 111 36.87 -16.02 3.43
CA THR A 111 37.25 -16.97 2.38
C THR A 111 38.11 -16.16 1.43
N ASP A 112 39.35 -16.58 1.17
CA ASP A 112 40.20 -15.93 0.15
C ASP A 112 39.52 -16.11 -1.21
N LEU A 113 38.84 -15.06 -1.69
CA LEU A 113 38.11 -15.07 -2.96
C LEU A 113 39.06 -14.67 -4.09
N MET A 114 39.06 -15.48 -5.15
CA MET A 114 39.77 -15.17 -6.39
C MET A 114 39.15 -13.94 -7.06
N SER A 115 39.94 -12.90 -7.32
CA SER A 115 39.47 -11.73 -8.06
C SER A 115 39.17 -12.06 -9.53
N PHE A 116 38.36 -11.23 -10.20
CA PHE A 116 38.03 -11.42 -11.61
C PHE A 116 39.27 -11.47 -12.51
N GLU A 117 40.25 -10.61 -12.22
CA GLU A 117 41.52 -10.55 -12.96
C GLU A 117 42.36 -11.81 -12.76
N GLU A 118 42.42 -12.32 -11.52
CA GLU A 118 43.09 -13.58 -11.22
C GLU A 118 42.43 -14.77 -11.92
N TYR A 119 41.11 -14.77 -12.03
CA TYR A 119 40.36 -15.79 -12.76
C TYR A 119 40.70 -15.79 -14.25
N VAL A 120 40.66 -14.62 -14.89
CA VAL A 120 40.97 -14.51 -16.33
C VAL A 120 42.44 -14.88 -16.59
N GLY A 121 43.36 -14.50 -15.69
CA GLY A 121 44.79 -14.84 -15.80
C GLY A 121 45.13 -16.32 -15.60
N LYS A 122 44.26 -17.11 -14.94
CA LYS A 122 44.50 -18.54 -14.60
C LYS A 122 43.63 -19.52 -15.41
N LYS A 123 42.96 -19.08 -16.47
CA LYS A 123 41.93 -19.85 -17.21
C LYS A 123 42.48 -21.11 -17.90
N ASP A 124 42.61 -22.22 -17.16
CA ASP A 124 42.97 -23.54 -17.70
C ASP A 124 41.76 -24.24 -18.37
N LYS A 125 42.00 -24.90 -19.51
CA LYS A 125 40.94 -25.55 -20.33
C LYS A 125 40.14 -26.65 -19.59
N ASN A 126 40.65 -27.21 -18.49
CA ASN A 126 39.98 -28.28 -17.73
C ASN A 126 38.88 -27.79 -16.76
N SER A 127 38.73 -26.49 -16.51
CA SER A 127 37.65 -25.94 -15.67
C SER A 127 36.33 -25.73 -16.42
N ARG A 128 36.37 -25.64 -17.76
CA ARG A 128 35.21 -25.37 -18.62
C ARG A 128 34.15 -26.47 -18.58
N ASP A 129 34.55 -27.74 -18.56
CA ASP A 129 33.61 -28.88 -18.56
C ASP A 129 32.79 -28.93 -17.26
N SER A 130 33.38 -28.53 -16.12
CA SER A 130 32.70 -28.44 -14.82
C SER A 130 31.70 -27.27 -14.78
N LEU A 131 32.06 -26.13 -15.37
CA LEU A 131 31.20 -24.94 -15.45
C LEU A 131 30.03 -25.14 -16.42
N GLU A 132 30.27 -25.74 -17.59
CA GLU A 132 29.21 -26.09 -18.53
C GLU A 132 28.22 -27.10 -17.93
N LYS A 133 28.72 -28.03 -17.11
CA LYS A 133 27.86 -28.96 -16.37
C LYS A 133 27.00 -28.23 -15.33
N GLN A 134 27.57 -27.31 -14.56
CA GLN A 134 26.81 -26.50 -13.60
C GLN A 134 25.75 -25.62 -14.29
N MET A 135 26.06 -25.04 -15.45
CA MET A 135 25.09 -24.30 -16.25
C MET A 135 23.97 -25.19 -16.80
N LYS A 136 24.29 -26.43 -17.22
CA LYS A 136 23.28 -27.41 -17.67
C LYS A 136 22.37 -27.87 -16.52
N GLU A 137 22.92 -28.09 -15.33
CA GLU A 137 22.15 -28.47 -14.13
C GLU A 137 21.13 -27.40 -13.72
N LEU A 138 21.44 -26.11 -13.94
CA LEU A 138 20.52 -25.00 -13.68
C LEU A 138 19.40 -24.85 -14.72
N LYS A 139 19.55 -25.45 -15.92
CA LYS A 139 18.55 -25.38 -17.00
C LYS A 139 17.40 -26.38 -16.83
N ILE A 140 17.47 -27.28 -15.85
CA ILE A 140 16.43 -28.27 -15.60
C ILE A 140 15.41 -27.65 -14.64
N PHE A 141 14.21 -27.35 -15.13
CA PHE A 141 13.08 -26.98 -14.29
C PHE A 141 12.47 -28.23 -13.66
N GLU A 142 12.49 -28.28 -12.33
CA GLU A 142 11.64 -29.20 -11.58
C GLU A 142 10.37 -28.45 -11.17
N ASP A 143 9.31 -28.61 -11.96
CA ASP A 143 7.99 -28.09 -11.62
C ASP A 143 7.52 -28.67 -10.27
N GLY A 144 7.11 -27.79 -9.36
CA GLY A 144 6.44 -28.20 -8.12
C GLY A 144 7.39 -28.59 -6.99
N ASN A 145 8.61 -28.08 -6.92
CA ASN A 145 9.42 -28.23 -5.71
C ASN A 145 8.89 -27.32 -4.58
N PHE A 146 8.33 -27.93 -3.54
CA PHE A 146 7.77 -27.28 -2.35
C PHE A 146 8.78 -27.10 -1.21
N ASP A 147 10.03 -27.54 -1.37
CA ASP A 147 11.12 -27.30 -0.42
C ASP A 147 11.66 -25.87 -0.60
N ARG A 148 10.80 -24.89 -0.32
CA ARG A 148 11.12 -23.46 -0.38
C ARG A 148 10.59 -22.75 0.86
N PRO A 149 11.20 -21.62 1.25
CA PRO A 149 10.67 -20.81 2.35
C PRO A 149 9.20 -20.44 2.12
N PRO A 150 8.35 -20.44 3.17
CA PRO A 150 6.91 -20.16 3.04
C PRO A 150 6.58 -18.83 2.34
N TYR A 151 7.38 -17.78 2.59
CA TYR A 151 7.19 -16.48 1.94
C TYR A 151 7.38 -16.55 0.42
N PHE A 152 8.27 -17.43 -0.07
CA PHE A 152 8.49 -17.61 -1.51
C PHE A 152 7.29 -18.31 -2.14
N LEU A 153 6.76 -19.35 -1.48
CA LEU A 153 5.57 -20.07 -1.95
C LEU A 153 4.34 -19.15 -2.00
N LEU A 154 4.18 -18.29 -0.98
CA LEU A 154 3.12 -17.29 -0.93
C LEU A 154 3.28 -16.20 -2.01
N TYR A 155 4.52 -15.77 -2.28
CA TYR A 155 4.82 -14.86 -3.38
C TYR A 155 4.41 -15.44 -4.74
N ARG A 156 4.73 -16.72 -5.00
CA ARG A 156 4.30 -17.39 -6.24
C ARG A 156 2.78 -17.53 -6.32
N ALA A 157 2.12 -17.86 -5.21
CA ALA A 157 0.66 -17.92 -5.14
C ALA A 157 0.03 -16.57 -5.51
N ARG A 158 0.58 -15.47 -4.98
CA ARG A 158 0.15 -14.11 -5.32
C ARG A 158 0.34 -13.80 -6.81
N ASN A 159 1.51 -14.10 -7.39
CA ASN A 159 1.77 -13.83 -8.79
C ASN A 159 0.83 -14.61 -9.72
N ILE A 160 0.49 -15.86 -9.38
CA ILE A 160 -0.50 -16.65 -10.12
C ILE A 160 -1.85 -15.92 -10.14
N VAL A 161 -2.31 -15.39 -9.00
CA VAL A 161 -3.55 -14.60 -8.93
C VAL A 161 -3.44 -13.30 -9.73
N ALA A 162 -2.40 -12.50 -9.49
CA ALA A 162 -2.18 -11.21 -10.15
C ALA A 162 -2.05 -11.33 -11.68
N SER A 163 -1.50 -12.43 -12.17
CA SER A 163 -1.37 -12.70 -13.62
C SER A 163 -2.71 -12.78 -14.35
N ARG A 164 -3.83 -13.01 -13.64
CA ARG A 164 -5.17 -13.08 -14.24
C ARG A 164 -5.85 -11.72 -14.36
N LEU A 165 -5.22 -10.68 -13.84
CA LEU A 165 -5.71 -9.31 -13.91
C LEU A 165 -5.01 -8.57 -15.05
N LYS A 166 -5.78 -8.12 -16.05
CA LYS A 166 -5.23 -7.27 -17.12
C LYS A 166 -4.89 -5.87 -16.61
N ASN A 167 -5.79 -5.27 -15.83
CA ASN A 167 -5.65 -3.97 -15.19
C ASN A 167 -6.49 -3.94 -13.91
N ARG A 168 -6.19 -3.06 -12.96
CA ARG A 168 -7.00 -2.89 -11.73
C ARG A 168 -8.25 -2.06 -11.99
N SER A 169 -9.33 -2.39 -11.29
CA SER A 169 -10.49 -1.52 -11.11
C SER A 169 -10.27 -0.56 -9.93
N TYR A 170 -9.46 -0.95 -8.95
CA TYR A 170 -9.28 -0.25 -7.68
C TYR A 170 -7.80 -0.01 -7.35
N THR A 171 -7.49 1.08 -6.64
CA THR A 171 -6.14 1.27 -6.10
C THR A 171 -5.85 0.31 -4.95
N ILE A 172 -4.56 0.05 -4.73
CA ILE A 172 -4.07 -0.74 -3.58
C ILE A 172 -4.53 -0.11 -2.26
N LYS A 173 -4.60 1.22 -2.18
CA LYS A 173 -5.05 1.96 -1.00
C LYS A 173 -6.53 1.71 -0.70
N ALA A 174 -7.40 1.76 -1.71
CA ALA A 174 -8.82 1.47 -1.56
C ALA A 174 -9.04 0.01 -1.12
N LEU A 175 -8.36 -0.94 -1.76
CA LEU A 175 -8.46 -2.37 -1.40
C LEU A 175 -7.92 -2.65 0.01
N ASN A 176 -6.79 -2.05 0.41
CA ASN A 176 -6.26 -2.16 1.77
C ASN A 176 -7.23 -1.57 2.80
N LYS A 177 -7.84 -0.43 2.50
CA LYS A 177 -8.86 0.19 3.36
C LYS A 177 -10.08 -0.71 3.51
N PHE A 178 -10.55 -1.33 2.43
CA PHE A 178 -11.62 -2.32 2.46
C PHE A 178 -11.28 -3.50 3.38
N VAL A 179 -10.11 -4.13 3.23
CA VAL A 179 -9.69 -5.24 4.09
C VAL A 179 -9.56 -4.81 5.56
N PHE A 180 -9.03 -3.61 5.80
CA PHE A 180 -8.95 -3.05 7.15
C PHE A 180 -10.33 -2.84 7.78
N LYS A 181 -11.27 -2.24 7.04
CA LYS A 181 -12.65 -2.02 7.48
C LYS A 181 -13.43 -3.32 7.65
N LEU A 182 -13.10 -4.34 6.88
CA LEU A 182 -13.66 -5.68 7.02
C LEU A 182 -13.25 -6.32 8.36
N LYS A 183 -12.01 -6.12 8.80
CA LYS A 183 -11.54 -6.57 10.13
C LYS A 183 -12.26 -5.82 11.25
N GLU A 184 -12.31 -4.49 11.19
CA GLU A 184 -13.00 -3.66 12.19
C GLU A 184 -14.50 -3.97 12.27
N GLY A 185 -15.17 -4.09 11.12
CA GLY A 185 -16.60 -4.38 11.07
C GLY A 185 -16.95 -5.77 11.63
N PHE A 186 -16.11 -6.78 11.38
CA PHE A 186 -16.33 -8.11 11.94
C PHE A 186 -16.04 -8.16 13.45
N GLU A 187 -15.04 -7.41 13.91
CA GLU A 187 -14.78 -7.27 15.34
C GLU A 187 -15.97 -6.63 16.08
N LEU A 188 -16.60 -5.61 15.48
CA LEU A 188 -17.83 -5.03 16.02
C LEU A 188 -19.00 -6.03 16.05
N TYR A 189 -19.14 -6.92 15.07
CA TYR A 189 -20.14 -8.00 15.14
C TYR A 189 -19.87 -8.98 16.29
N LEU A 190 -18.61 -9.31 16.56
CA LEU A 190 -18.26 -10.12 17.73
C LEU A 190 -18.67 -9.38 19.02
N TYR A 191 -18.40 -8.07 19.10
CA TYR A 191 -18.80 -7.28 20.26
C TYR A 191 -20.30 -7.32 20.49
N ASP A 192 -21.07 -7.07 19.42
CA ASP A 192 -22.54 -7.04 19.48
C ASP A 192 -23.12 -8.39 19.86
N LYS A 193 -22.55 -9.48 19.34
CA LYS A 193 -22.98 -10.84 19.69
C LYS A 193 -22.72 -11.16 21.16
N ILE A 194 -21.50 -10.89 21.65
CA ILE A 194 -21.14 -11.13 23.07
C ILE A 194 -22.04 -10.29 23.99
N MET A 195 -22.25 -9.02 23.67
CA MET A 195 -23.12 -8.15 24.46
C MET A 195 -24.57 -8.63 24.46
N ALA A 196 -25.13 -8.97 23.29
CA ALA A 196 -26.50 -9.50 23.20
C ALA A 196 -26.70 -10.74 24.07
N ASP A 197 -25.70 -11.63 24.08
CA ASP A 197 -25.77 -12.89 24.81
C ASP A 197 -25.49 -12.73 26.32
N ASN A 198 -24.82 -11.66 26.78
CA ASN A 198 -24.30 -11.57 28.15
C ASN A 198 -24.62 -10.28 28.93
N LEU A 199 -25.23 -9.26 28.32
CA LEU A 199 -25.56 -8.00 29.02
C LEU A 199 -26.47 -8.23 30.23
N HIS A 200 -27.34 -9.24 30.18
CA HIS A 200 -28.24 -9.60 31.27
C HIS A 200 -27.52 -10.17 32.51
N CYS A 201 -26.24 -10.53 32.40
CA CYS A 201 -25.42 -11.04 33.49
C CYS A 201 -24.76 -9.95 34.35
N LEU A 202 -24.88 -8.68 33.95
CA LEU A 202 -24.35 -7.54 34.68
C LEU A 202 -25.24 -7.21 35.89
N ASP A 203 -24.65 -7.21 37.09
CA ASP A 203 -25.36 -6.80 38.29
C ASP A 203 -25.43 -5.27 38.43
N ASP A 204 -26.17 -4.76 39.41
CA ASP A 204 -26.33 -3.31 39.57
C ASP A 204 -25.02 -2.59 39.94
N ASN A 205 -24.05 -3.29 40.54
CA ASN A 205 -22.72 -2.74 40.79
C ASN A 205 -21.95 -2.60 39.48
N ASP A 206 -21.95 -3.64 38.64
CA ASP A 206 -21.35 -3.63 37.31
C ASP A 206 -21.92 -2.47 36.48
N LYS A 207 -23.26 -2.34 36.43
CA LYS A 207 -23.96 -1.26 35.72
C LYS A 207 -23.53 0.13 36.21
N ASN A 208 -23.37 0.30 37.52
CA ASN A 208 -22.95 1.56 38.13
C ASN A 208 -21.47 1.88 37.83
N SER A 209 -20.60 0.88 37.87
CA SER A 209 -19.18 1.03 37.51
C SER A 209 -19.00 1.37 36.03
N ILE A 210 -19.75 0.73 35.14
CA ILE A 210 -19.76 1.06 33.70
C ILE A 210 -20.16 2.52 33.48
N TYR A 211 -21.26 2.95 34.11
CA TYR A 211 -21.75 4.33 34.00
C TYR A 211 -20.68 5.34 34.40
N HIS A 212 -20.06 5.15 35.56
CA HIS A 212 -19.01 6.05 36.04
C HIS A 212 -17.78 6.04 35.15
N ARG A 213 -17.43 4.90 34.56
CA ARG A 213 -16.32 4.83 33.60
C ARG A 213 -16.61 5.62 32.33
N LEU A 214 -17.82 5.50 31.79
CA LEU A 214 -18.24 6.26 30.61
C LEU A 214 -18.30 7.76 30.88
N GLU A 215 -18.84 8.15 32.03
CA GLU A 215 -18.87 9.53 32.50
C GLU A 215 -17.46 10.12 32.59
N ASN A 216 -16.52 9.39 33.19
CA ASN A 216 -15.12 9.82 33.32
C ASN A 216 -14.43 10.00 31.96
N GLU A 217 -14.66 9.10 31.01
CA GLU A 217 -14.07 9.20 29.66
C GLU A 217 -14.64 10.40 28.89
N LEU A 218 -15.95 10.66 28.97
CA LEU A 218 -16.56 11.87 28.39
C LEU A 218 -15.97 13.13 29.05
N LEU A 219 -15.90 13.16 30.38
CA LEU A 219 -15.35 14.28 31.12
C LEU A 219 -13.88 14.53 30.76
N ASN A 220 -13.07 13.48 30.62
CA ASN A 220 -11.67 13.62 30.19
C ASN A 220 -11.56 14.14 28.76
N GLY A 221 -12.41 13.67 27.84
CA GLY A 221 -12.52 14.23 26.50
C GLY A 221 -12.80 15.74 26.55
N PHE A 222 -13.72 16.14 27.42
CA PHE A 222 -14.15 17.54 27.57
C PHE A 222 -13.01 18.40 28.10
N LEU A 223 -12.32 17.91 29.13
CA LEU A 223 -11.19 18.59 29.74
C LEU A 223 -10.00 18.72 28.77
N ASN A 224 -9.79 17.73 27.89
CA ASN A 224 -8.69 17.76 26.92
C ASN A 224 -8.86 18.86 25.86
N ASP A 225 -10.09 19.24 25.51
CA ASP A 225 -10.32 20.37 24.58
C ASP A 225 -9.72 21.68 25.13
N PHE A 226 -9.69 21.85 26.46
CA PHE A 226 -9.07 23.02 27.10
C PHE A 226 -7.53 22.99 27.13
N ARG A 227 -6.92 21.85 26.81
CA ARG A 227 -5.45 21.71 26.69
C ARG A 227 -4.94 22.08 25.30
N LEU A 228 -5.80 22.05 24.28
CA LEU A 228 -5.41 22.31 22.90
C LEU A 228 -4.88 23.75 22.74
N GLY A 229 -3.73 23.88 22.07
CA GLY A 229 -3.09 25.17 21.82
C GLY A 229 -2.40 25.81 23.03
N LYS A 230 -2.31 25.12 24.18
CA LYS A 230 -1.65 25.61 25.41
C LYS A 230 -0.41 24.79 25.75
N THR A 231 0.47 25.34 26.59
CA THR A 231 1.57 24.55 27.17
C THR A 231 1.05 23.49 28.14
N GLU A 232 1.82 22.44 28.39
CA GLU A 232 1.40 21.33 29.28
C GLU A 232 1.07 21.83 30.71
N GLU A 233 1.87 22.75 31.26
CA GLU A 233 1.64 23.35 32.59
C GLU A 233 0.37 24.21 32.64
N GLU A 234 0.13 25.04 31.62
CA GLU A 234 -1.08 25.87 31.50
C GLU A 234 -2.33 25.01 31.31
N GLY A 235 -2.26 24.02 30.42
CA GLY A 235 -3.33 23.05 30.19
C GLY A 235 -3.68 22.26 31.44
N ASN A 236 -2.67 21.80 32.21
CA ASN A 236 -2.90 21.05 33.44
C ASN A 236 -3.50 21.92 34.56
N LYS A 237 -3.05 23.16 34.73
CA LYS A 237 -3.65 24.09 35.71
C LYS A 237 -5.11 24.40 35.37
N LEU A 238 -5.41 24.64 34.11
CA LEU A 238 -6.76 24.94 33.64
C LEU A 238 -7.70 23.75 33.80
N VAL A 239 -7.26 22.55 33.40
CA VAL A 239 -8.02 21.30 33.60
C VAL A 239 -8.29 21.06 35.08
N PHE A 240 -7.30 21.29 35.94
CA PHE A 240 -7.47 21.16 37.39
C PHE A 240 -8.52 22.14 37.93
N GLU A 241 -8.48 23.42 37.51
CA GLU A 241 -9.45 24.43 37.95
C GLU A 241 -10.87 24.10 37.47
N ILE A 242 -11.02 23.70 36.20
CA ILE A 242 -12.32 23.29 35.63
C ILE A 242 -12.85 22.08 36.39
N LYS A 243 -12.02 21.05 36.57
CA LYS A 243 -12.42 19.84 37.28
C LYS A 243 -12.87 20.15 38.71
N ARG A 244 -12.12 20.99 39.44
CA ARG A 244 -12.50 21.42 40.79
C ARG A 244 -13.85 22.15 40.81
N LYS A 245 -14.11 23.05 39.86
CA LYS A 245 -15.39 23.76 39.77
C LYS A 245 -16.56 22.84 39.39
N LEU A 246 -16.33 21.86 38.52
CA LEU A 246 -17.33 20.84 38.18
C LEU A 246 -17.71 19.98 39.40
N GLU A 247 -16.71 19.63 40.22
CA GLU A 247 -16.88 18.92 41.49
C GLU A 247 -17.60 19.78 42.54
N GLU A 248 -17.20 21.04 42.74
CA GLU A 248 -17.83 22.00 43.67
C GLU A 248 -19.31 22.25 43.34
N ALA A 249 -19.68 22.21 42.06
CA ALA A 249 -21.06 22.39 41.60
C ALA A 249 -21.86 21.07 41.51
N SER A 250 -21.26 19.95 41.90
CA SER A 250 -21.88 18.61 41.87
C SER A 250 -22.52 18.26 40.51
N ILE A 251 -21.89 18.69 39.41
CA ILE A 251 -22.48 18.55 38.06
C ILE A 251 -22.62 17.09 37.67
N SER A 252 -21.62 16.26 37.96
CA SER A 252 -21.66 14.81 37.73
C SER A 252 -22.82 14.12 38.44
N GLU A 253 -23.08 14.46 39.70
CA GLU A 253 -24.22 13.91 40.45
C GLU A 253 -25.57 14.32 39.84
N ARG A 254 -25.72 15.58 39.45
CA ARG A 254 -26.96 16.07 38.80
C ARG A 254 -27.21 15.41 37.45
N ILE A 255 -26.16 15.26 36.63
CA ILE A 255 -26.25 14.55 35.34
C ILE A 255 -26.64 13.08 35.59
N LYS A 256 -26.04 12.44 36.60
CA LYS A 256 -26.39 11.07 36.99
C LYS A 256 -27.85 10.93 37.41
N GLU A 257 -28.36 11.79 38.28
CA GLU A 257 -29.76 11.77 38.70
C GLU A 257 -30.74 11.87 37.52
N LEU A 258 -30.43 12.72 36.54
CA LEU A 258 -31.26 12.92 35.34
C LEU A 258 -31.23 11.72 34.39
N MET A 259 -30.06 11.09 34.23
CA MET A 259 -29.85 10.13 33.14
C MET A 259 -29.85 8.67 33.56
N TRP A 260 -29.63 8.36 34.84
CA TRP A 260 -29.44 7.00 35.34
C TRP A 260 -30.59 6.06 34.97
N SER A 261 -31.84 6.50 35.18
CA SER A 261 -33.02 5.68 34.87
C SER A 261 -33.16 5.36 33.38
N SER A 262 -32.82 6.30 32.50
CA SER A 262 -32.83 6.10 31.05
C SER A 262 -31.67 5.19 30.61
N TYR A 263 -30.50 5.38 31.20
CA TYR A 263 -29.32 4.54 30.94
C TYR A 263 -29.61 3.07 31.27
N ILE A 264 -30.10 2.78 32.48
CA ILE A 264 -30.41 1.40 32.90
C ILE A 264 -31.44 0.76 31.99
N LYS A 265 -32.50 1.49 31.66
CA LYS A 265 -33.58 1.00 30.80
C LYS A 265 -33.09 0.63 29.39
N GLU A 266 -32.20 1.43 28.80
CA GLU A 266 -31.67 1.12 27.46
C GLU A 266 -30.61 0.00 27.50
N LEU A 267 -29.83 -0.10 28.58
CA LEU A 267 -28.90 -1.20 28.81
C LEU A 267 -29.63 -2.54 28.94
N GLU A 268 -30.71 -2.59 29.73
CA GLU A 268 -31.55 -3.78 29.91
C GLU A 268 -32.30 -4.19 28.64
N ARG A 269 -32.53 -3.25 27.72
CA ARG A 269 -33.13 -3.54 26.40
C ARG A 269 -32.12 -4.07 25.39
N GLY A 270 -30.82 -4.13 25.74
CA GLY A 270 -29.75 -4.51 24.82
C GLY A 270 -29.58 -3.54 23.64
N LYS A 271 -30.13 -2.33 23.71
CA LYS A 271 -30.07 -1.34 22.64
C LYS A 271 -28.88 -0.41 22.85
N VAL A 272 -27.68 -0.99 22.86
CA VAL A 272 -26.43 -0.27 23.12
C VAL A 272 -26.32 0.93 22.19
N ASP A 273 -26.56 0.80 20.88
CA ASP A 273 -26.45 1.94 19.94
C ASP A 273 -27.39 3.11 20.24
N ASN A 274 -28.60 2.86 20.74
CA ASN A 274 -29.53 3.92 21.15
C ASN A 274 -29.11 4.58 22.47
N LEU A 275 -28.58 3.77 23.39
CA LEU A 275 -27.94 4.24 24.61
C LEU A 275 -26.78 5.17 24.24
N LEU A 276 -25.96 4.81 23.24
CA LEU A 276 -24.80 5.61 22.80
C LEU A 276 -25.19 7.00 22.29
N VAL A 277 -26.12 7.10 21.34
CA VAL A 277 -26.47 8.39 20.71
C VAL A 277 -27.28 9.29 21.64
N GLY A 278 -28.24 8.71 22.37
CA GLY A 278 -29.11 9.45 23.27
C GLY A 278 -28.36 9.96 24.50
N TRP A 279 -27.62 9.08 25.17
CA TRP A 279 -26.96 9.39 26.43
C TRP A 279 -25.77 10.34 26.25
N THR A 280 -24.89 10.11 25.26
CA THR A 280 -23.72 10.99 25.04
C THR A 280 -24.14 12.42 24.66
N ARG A 281 -25.19 12.56 23.84
CA ARG A 281 -25.74 13.87 23.47
C ARG A 281 -26.32 14.59 24.69
N THR A 282 -27.14 13.92 25.49
CA THR A 282 -27.74 14.55 26.68
C THR A 282 -26.69 14.86 27.76
N PHE A 283 -25.67 14.00 27.91
CA PHE A 283 -24.51 14.29 28.76
C PHE A 283 -23.81 15.59 28.32
N LYS A 284 -23.56 15.73 27.02
CA LYS A 284 -22.93 16.92 26.43
C LYS A 284 -23.77 18.18 26.68
N GLU A 285 -25.05 18.15 26.30
CA GLU A 285 -25.95 19.30 26.41
C GLU A 285 -26.04 19.79 27.86
N GLU A 286 -26.15 18.87 28.82
CA GLU A 286 -26.19 19.25 30.24
C GLU A 286 -24.82 19.72 30.74
N LEU A 287 -23.72 19.10 30.33
CA LEU A 287 -22.38 19.55 30.74
C LEU A 287 -22.06 20.95 30.20
N GLU A 288 -22.37 21.24 28.93
CA GLU A 288 -22.20 22.58 28.32
C GLU A 288 -23.06 23.63 29.03
N LYS A 289 -24.35 23.32 29.23
CA LYS A 289 -25.29 24.22 29.92
C LYS A 289 -24.83 24.55 31.33
N ASN A 290 -24.35 23.57 32.08
CA ASN A 290 -23.85 23.80 33.44
C ASN A 290 -22.48 24.48 33.43
N PHE A 291 -21.60 24.18 32.48
CA PHE A 291 -20.28 24.81 32.35
C PHE A 291 -20.37 26.31 32.04
N LEU A 292 -21.31 26.72 31.17
CA LEU A 292 -21.59 28.13 30.88
C LEU A 292 -21.97 28.93 32.15
N THR A 293 -22.49 28.26 33.19
CA THR A 293 -22.83 28.92 34.46
C THR A 293 -21.66 29.05 35.44
N LEU A 294 -20.53 28.35 35.21
CA LEU A 294 -19.41 28.26 36.16
C LEU A 294 -18.40 29.42 36.10
N LYS A 295 -18.58 30.40 35.20
CA LYS A 295 -17.72 31.60 35.04
C LYS A 295 -16.23 31.29 35.21
N VAL A 296 -15.69 30.43 34.34
CA VAL A 296 -14.29 30.02 34.40
C VAL A 296 -13.42 30.97 33.59
N GLY A 297 -12.87 32.00 34.24
CA GLY A 297 -11.95 32.95 33.61
C GLY A 297 -12.58 33.82 32.51
N ASN A 298 -11.85 34.83 32.03
CA ASN A 298 -12.30 35.74 30.97
C ASN A 298 -12.03 35.21 29.54
N ASP A 299 -11.32 34.08 29.40
CA ASP A 299 -10.81 33.55 28.11
C ASP A 299 -11.61 32.34 27.58
N VAL A 300 -12.79 32.05 28.14
CA VAL A 300 -13.58 30.83 27.84
C VAL A 300 -14.84 31.14 27.01
N GLU A 301 -15.10 32.40 26.69
CA GLU A 301 -16.34 32.83 26.03
C GLU A 301 -16.45 32.44 24.53
N ASP A 302 -15.35 32.03 23.87
CA ASP A 302 -15.30 31.75 22.41
C ASP A 302 -14.92 30.30 22.05
N LEU A 303 -15.06 29.32 22.95
CA LEU A 303 -14.73 27.93 22.64
C LEU A 303 -15.86 27.23 21.87
N GLU A 304 -15.63 26.94 20.59
CA GLU A 304 -16.45 26.01 19.83
C GLU A 304 -16.11 24.56 20.24
N PHE A 305 -17.07 23.85 20.83
CA PHE A 305 -16.92 22.47 21.29
C PHE A 305 -16.88 21.49 20.10
N HIS A 306 -15.69 21.32 19.52
CA HIS A 306 -15.54 20.61 18.25
C HIS A 306 -15.39 19.09 18.35
N HIS A 307 -14.97 18.50 19.48
CA HIS A 307 -14.48 17.09 19.52
C HIS A 307 -15.22 16.22 20.54
N PHE A 308 -16.55 16.15 20.39
CA PHE A 308 -17.40 15.36 21.28
C PHE A 308 -18.35 14.45 20.47
N PRO A 309 -17.88 13.24 20.10
CA PRO A 309 -18.34 12.07 20.85
C PRO A 309 -17.27 11.01 21.11
N LEU A 310 -17.42 10.27 22.22
CA LEU A 310 -16.72 9.00 22.43
C LEU A 310 -17.04 8.05 21.27
N PRO A 311 -16.03 7.46 20.60
CA PRO A 311 -16.28 6.49 19.55
C PRO A 311 -17.14 5.32 20.06
N VAL A 312 -18.11 4.88 19.24
CA VAL A 312 -18.99 3.74 19.54
C VAL A 312 -18.20 2.51 19.98
N ASP A 313 -17.09 2.25 19.28
CA ASP A 313 -16.12 1.19 19.59
C ASP A 313 -15.62 1.25 21.04
N SER A 314 -15.22 2.43 21.52
CA SER A 314 -14.71 2.61 22.88
C SER A 314 -15.75 2.26 23.93
N ILE A 315 -17.03 2.55 23.67
CA ILE A 315 -18.10 2.27 24.64
C ILE A 315 -18.43 0.77 24.65
N LYS A 316 -18.48 0.11 23.48
CA LYS A 316 -18.62 -1.35 23.40
C LYS A 316 -17.49 -2.06 24.14
N LYS A 317 -16.25 -1.56 24.01
CA LYS A 317 -15.09 -2.07 24.76
C LYS A 317 -15.22 -1.90 26.26
N ILE A 318 -15.71 -0.75 26.72
CA ILE A 318 -15.97 -0.53 28.15
C ILE A 318 -16.99 -1.54 28.67
N LEU A 319 -18.11 -1.74 27.96
CA LEU A 319 -19.14 -2.73 28.34
C LEU A 319 -18.58 -4.15 28.38
N LEU A 320 -17.88 -4.56 27.33
CA LEU A 320 -17.28 -5.89 27.22
C LEU A 320 -16.25 -6.16 28.31
N ALA A 321 -15.48 -5.14 28.73
CA ALA A 321 -14.51 -5.29 29.81
C ALA A 321 -15.14 -5.71 31.14
N PHE A 322 -16.42 -5.40 31.39
CA PHE A 322 -17.15 -5.88 32.56
C PHE A 322 -17.85 -7.23 32.35
N ILE A 323 -18.16 -7.59 31.09
CA ILE A 323 -18.67 -8.93 30.72
C ILE A 323 -17.57 -9.99 30.85
N PHE A 324 -16.34 -9.62 30.48
CA PHE A 324 -15.15 -10.43 30.66
C PHE A 324 -14.75 -10.48 32.15
N LYS A 325 -15.49 -11.25 32.95
CA LYS A 325 -15.08 -11.64 34.30
C LYS A 325 -13.83 -12.53 34.19
N GLU A 326 -12.96 -12.53 35.21
CA GLU A 326 -11.65 -13.19 35.17
C GLU A 326 -11.73 -14.60 34.50
N ASP A 327 -11.01 -14.75 33.39
CA ASP A 327 -10.78 -15.95 32.57
C ASP A 327 -11.87 -16.50 31.62
N ASN A 328 -13.08 -15.93 31.54
CA ASN A 328 -14.13 -16.47 30.65
C ASN A 328 -14.08 -15.97 29.18
N PHE A 329 -13.22 -14.98 28.87
CA PHE A 329 -13.25 -14.25 27.60
C PHE A 329 -13.00 -15.14 26.37
N THR A 330 -12.13 -16.14 26.48
CA THR A 330 -11.80 -17.03 25.35
C THR A 330 -13.03 -17.84 24.91
N GLU A 331 -13.76 -18.41 25.87
CA GLU A 331 -14.98 -19.19 25.59
C GLU A 331 -16.09 -18.29 25.03
N LEU A 332 -16.26 -17.10 25.59
CA LEU A 332 -17.28 -16.14 25.14
C LEU A 332 -17.02 -15.67 23.70
N ILE A 333 -15.79 -15.27 23.36
CA ILE A 333 -15.44 -14.83 22.01
C ILE A 333 -15.58 -15.99 21.01
N GLN A 334 -15.17 -17.20 21.40
CA GLN A 334 -15.33 -18.39 20.57
C GLN A 334 -16.80 -18.73 20.31
N SER A 335 -17.64 -18.72 21.35
CA SER A 335 -19.07 -18.98 21.24
C SER A 335 -19.75 -17.94 20.35
N ALA A 336 -19.40 -16.66 20.52
CA ALA A 336 -19.91 -15.58 19.68
C ALA A 336 -19.51 -15.77 18.21
N PHE A 337 -18.25 -16.13 17.92
CA PHE A 337 -17.82 -16.43 16.56
C PHE A 337 -18.61 -17.59 15.93
N GLN A 338 -18.85 -18.66 16.69
CA GLN A 338 -19.63 -19.81 16.22
C GLN A 338 -21.11 -19.47 16.00
N GLY A 339 -21.64 -18.50 16.75
CA GLY A 339 -23.02 -18.02 16.64
C GLY A 339 -23.26 -16.97 15.56
N ILE A 340 -22.23 -16.51 14.82
CA ILE A 340 -22.38 -15.61 13.68
C ILE A 340 -22.67 -16.44 12.42
N GLU A 341 -23.81 -16.19 11.79
CA GLU A 341 -24.24 -16.91 10.60
C GLU A 341 -23.53 -16.43 9.33
N ASN A 342 -23.42 -17.32 8.33
CA ASN A 342 -22.83 -16.98 7.03
C ASN A 342 -23.55 -15.82 6.32
N VAL A 343 -24.86 -15.67 6.55
CA VAL A 343 -25.65 -14.57 5.99
C VAL A 343 -25.19 -13.22 6.54
N GLU A 344 -24.83 -13.14 7.83
CA GLU A 344 -24.32 -11.92 8.46
C GLU A 344 -22.95 -11.55 7.92
N LYS A 345 -22.06 -12.54 7.74
CA LYS A 345 -20.75 -12.37 7.09
C LYS A 345 -20.89 -11.79 5.67
N THR A 346 -21.82 -12.33 4.90
CA THR A 346 -22.07 -11.91 3.51
C THR A 346 -22.62 -10.48 3.45
N LYS A 347 -23.55 -10.14 4.36
CA LYS A 347 -24.09 -8.78 4.47
C LYS A 347 -23.00 -7.73 4.77
N LEU A 348 -22.08 -8.03 5.68
CA LEU A 348 -20.96 -7.13 5.99
C LEU A 348 -20.08 -6.87 4.75
N ILE A 349 -19.75 -7.94 4.01
CA ILE A 349 -18.94 -7.83 2.79
C ILE A 349 -19.64 -6.97 1.74
N ASN A 350 -20.94 -7.21 1.51
CA ASN A 350 -21.72 -6.46 0.52
C ASN A 350 -21.86 -4.99 0.93
N GLN A 351 -22.16 -4.70 2.21
CA GLN A 351 -22.23 -3.34 2.72
C GLN A 351 -20.91 -2.59 2.53
N LEU A 352 -19.78 -3.20 2.90
CA LEU A 352 -18.46 -2.58 2.73
C LEU A 352 -18.07 -2.46 1.25
N HIS A 353 -18.52 -3.38 0.40
CA HIS A 353 -18.31 -3.28 -1.04
C HIS A 353 -19.06 -2.07 -1.60
N GLU A 354 -20.32 -1.86 -1.22
CA GLU A 354 -21.10 -0.68 -1.60
C GLU A 354 -20.45 0.62 -1.09
N GLU A 355 -20.00 0.64 0.16
CA GLU A 355 -19.42 1.85 0.77
C GLU A 355 -18.04 2.22 0.19
N TYR A 356 -17.19 1.23 -0.09
CA TYR A 356 -15.78 1.49 -0.43
C TYR A 356 -15.39 1.18 -1.88
N LEU A 357 -16.06 0.22 -2.54
CA LEU A 357 -15.65 -0.34 -3.83
C LEU A 357 -16.71 -0.17 -4.94
N GLN A 358 -17.90 0.34 -4.63
CA GLN A 358 -18.89 0.68 -5.65
C GLN A 358 -18.35 1.80 -6.54
N LYS A 359 -18.52 1.62 -7.86
CA LYS A 359 -18.11 2.62 -8.84
C LYS A 359 -19.10 3.78 -8.85
N ASN A 360 -18.58 4.95 -8.59
CA ASN A 360 -19.29 6.21 -8.65
C ASN A 360 -18.81 7.03 -9.84
N ASN A 361 -19.64 7.99 -10.24
CA ASN A 361 -19.28 8.93 -11.28
C ASN A 361 -18.63 10.18 -10.68
N PHE A 362 -17.50 10.59 -11.26
CA PHE A 362 -16.76 11.77 -10.84
C PHE A 362 -16.56 12.75 -12.00
N SER A 363 -16.48 14.03 -11.66
CA SER A 363 -15.88 15.07 -12.49
C SER A 363 -14.58 15.52 -11.85
N VAL A 364 -13.52 15.61 -12.65
CA VAL A 364 -12.19 16.01 -12.17
C VAL A 364 -11.74 17.26 -12.92
N ALA A 365 -11.48 18.33 -12.18
CA ALA A 365 -10.92 19.56 -12.72
C ALA A 365 -9.40 19.54 -12.58
N LEU A 366 -8.71 19.62 -13.72
CA LEU A 366 -7.26 19.60 -13.86
C LEU A 366 -6.77 20.96 -14.37
N CYS A 367 -5.72 21.48 -13.75
CA CYS A 367 -5.09 22.73 -14.17
C CYS A 367 -3.96 22.42 -15.17
N VAL A 368 -3.91 23.15 -16.29
CA VAL A 368 -2.86 22.99 -17.29
C VAL A 368 -2.17 24.33 -17.53
N LYS A 369 -0.83 24.35 -17.37
CA LYS A 369 0.04 25.49 -17.64
C LYS A 369 0.57 25.46 -19.07
N ASN A 370 0.98 26.65 -19.54
CA ASN A 370 1.69 26.86 -20.79
C ASN A 370 0.88 26.48 -22.05
N ILE A 371 -0.46 26.44 -21.92
CA ILE A 371 -1.39 26.35 -23.04
C ILE A 371 -1.99 27.74 -23.28
N LYS A 372 -1.85 28.26 -24.51
CA LYS A 372 -2.61 29.43 -24.97
C LYS A 372 -3.84 28.94 -25.74
N THR A 373 -5.03 29.02 -25.12
CA THR A 373 -6.30 28.73 -25.79
C THR A 373 -6.96 30.01 -26.30
N ASP A 374 -7.45 30.01 -27.53
CA ASP A 374 -8.30 31.08 -28.07
C ASP A 374 -9.66 31.10 -27.35
N GLU A 375 -10.31 32.27 -27.25
CA GLU A 375 -11.60 32.44 -26.56
C GLU A 375 -12.71 31.57 -27.17
N ASN A 376 -12.64 31.30 -28.47
CA ASN A 376 -13.56 30.40 -29.18
C ASN A 376 -13.45 28.94 -28.71
N PHE A 377 -12.28 28.53 -28.20
CA PHE A 377 -12.01 27.18 -27.72
C PHE A 377 -12.51 26.96 -26.28
N LEU A 378 -12.49 28.02 -25.46
CA LEU A 378 -12.94 28.00 -24.06
C LEU A 378 -14.42 27.68 -23.89
N ASN A 379 -15.25 27.93 -24.91
CA ASN A 379 -16.68 27.64 -24.89
C ASN A 379 -17.05 26.32 -25.58
N SER A 380 -16.06 25.55 -26.05
CA SER A 380 -16.28 24.34 -26.84
C SER A 380 -16.05 23.07 -26.03
N LYS A 381 -16.95 22.09 -26.17
CA LYS A 381 -16.68 20.71 -25.73
C LYS A 381 -15.77 20.05 -26.76
N LEU A 382 -14.49 19.88 -26.43
CA LEU A 382 -13.51 19.21 -27.30
C LEU A 382 -13.83 17.72 -27.47
N ASN A 383 -14.43 17.12 -26.43
CA ASN A 383 -14.93 15.76 -26.37
C ASN A 383 -16.21 15.78 -25.51
N PRO A 384 -17.20 14.88 -25.71
CA PRO A 384 -18.38 14.78 -24.85
C PRO A 384 -18.09 14.79 -23.34
N PHE A 385 -16.88 14.36 -22.93
CA PHE A 385 -16.47 14.25 -21.54
C PHE A 385 -15.40 15.27 -21.09
N ILE A 386 -14.98 16.21 -21.95
CA ILE A 386 -13.94 17.19 -21.56
C ILE A 386 -14.39 18.60 -21.93
N THR A 387 -14.51 19.45 -20.91
CA THR A 387 -14.87 20.87 -21.03
C THR A 387 -13.67 21.73 -20.65
N VAL A 388 -13.35 22.72 -21.48
CA VAL A 388 -12.29 23.71 -21.19
C VAL A 388 -12.94 24.91 -20.49
N MET A 389 -12.28 25.48 -19.49
CA MET A 389 -12.76 26.66 -18.79
C MET A 389 -11.65 27.67 -18.55
N SER A 390 -11.98 28.94 -18.68
CA SER A 390 -11.15 30.03 -18.17
C SER A 390 -11.16 30.03 -16.63
N ASN A 391 -10.20 30.72 -16.02
CA ASN A 391 -10.16 30.86 -14.56
C ASN A 391 -11.46 31.47 -14.00
N GLU A 392 -12.06 32.44 -14.68
CA GLU A 392 -13.32 33.06 -14.23
C GLU A 392 -14.53 32.13 -14.43
N MET A 393 -14.60 31.39 -15.55
CA MET A 393 -15.67 30.40 -15.76
C MET A 393 -15.57 29.23 -14.78
N PHE A 394 -14.36 28.82 -14.44
CA PHE A 394 -14.13 27.77 -13.45
C PHE A 394 -14.59 28.20 -12.05
N LYS A 395 -14.34 29.46 -11.66
CA LYS A 395 -14.91 30.02 -10.42
C LYS A 395 -16.43 29.96 -10.44
N SER A 396 -17.07 30.43 -11.51
CA SER A 396 -18.54 30.37 -11.66
C SER A 396 -19.10 28.95 -11.58
N TRP A 397 -18.44 27.98 -12.22
CA TRP A 397 -18.83 26.57 -12.17
C TRP A 397 -18.80 25.99 -10.75
N GLN A 398 -17.80 26.35 -9.93
CA GLN A 398 -17.77 25.96 -8.51
C GLN A 398 -18.94 26.56 -7.73
N TYR A 399 -19.32 27.82 -8.02
CA TYR A 399 -20.44 28.50 -7.38
C TYR A 399 -21.81 27.92 -7.77
N GLU A 400 -21.97 27.47 -9.01
CA GLU A 400 -23.22 26.87 -9.51
C GLU A 400 -23.51 25.49 -8.88
N LEU A 401 -22.46 24.73 -8.54
CA LEU A 401 -22.60 23.40 -7.96
C LEU A 401 -22.80 23.39 -6.42
N TYR A 402 -22.67 24.54 -5.73
CA TYR A 402 -22.88 24.64 -4.27
C TYR A 402 -23.56 25.97 -3.85
N PRO A 403 -24.83 25.96 -3.40
CA PRO A 403 -25.50 27.17 -2.91
C PRO A 403 -25.04 27.65 -1.52
N ASN A 404 -24.55 26.73 -0.66
CA ASN A 404 -24.30 26.99 0.77
C ASN A 404 -22.97 27.72 1.05
N GLU A 405 -23.03 28.79 1.86
CA GLU A 405 -21.94 29.77 2.06
C GLU A 405 -20.72 29.30 2.86
N GLY A 406 -20.85 28.32 3.76
CA GLY A 406 -19.78 27.92 4.68
C GLY A 406 -18.57 27.23 4.03
N ALA A 407 -18.77 26.51 2.93
CA ALA A 407 -17.68 25.87 2.18
C ALA A 407 -17.04 26.80 1.12
N LYS A 408 -17.61 27.99 0.89
CA LYS A 408 -17.21 28.93 -0.18
C LYS A 408 -15.84 29.57 0.01
N ARG A 409 -15.21 29.45 1.20
CA ARG A 409 -13.98 30.18 1.56
C ARG A 409 -12.66 29.43 1.33
N LEU A 410 -12.67 28.11 1.12
CA LEU A 410 -11.42 27.32 1.18
C LEU A 410 -10.62 27.24 -0.13
N PHE A 411 -11.20 27.54 -1.29
CA PHE A 411 -10.61 27.15 -2.57
C PHE A 411 -9.96 28.28 -3.39
N LEU A 412 -10.14 29.57 -3.01
CA LEU A 412 -9.78 30.71 -3.87
C LEU A 412 -8.77 31.72 -3.32
N ASP A 413 -8.24 31.56 -2.11
CA ASP A 413 -7.28 32.55 -1.55
C ASP A 413 -5.81 32.36 -1.99
N ASN A 414 -5.49 31.35 -2.80
CA ASN A 414 -4.17 31.23 -3.41
C ASN A 414 -4.19 31.88 -4.80
N GLY A 415 -3.57 33.06 -4.91
CA GLY A 415 -3.57 33.93 -6.08
C GLY A 415 -3.45 33.23 -7.45
N GLY A 416 -4.14 33.79 -8.43
CA GLY A 416 -4.22 33.25 -9.80
C GLY A 416 -2.84 32.93 -10.38
N LEU A 417 -2.67 31.68 -10.82
CA LEU A 417 -1.50 31.27 -11.57
C LEU A 417 -1.60 31.85 -12.99
N GLU A 418 -0.71 32.78 -13.35
CA GLU A 418 -0.62 33.29 -14.73
C GLU A 418 -0.42 32.15 -15.74
N ASN A 419 -1.05 32.25 -16.92
CA ASN A 419 -0.99 31.25 -18.02
C ASN A 419 -1.51 29.84 -17.69
N THR A 420 -2.58 29.75 -16.90
CA THR A 420 -3.29 28.48 -16.61
C THR A 420 -4.65 28.40 -17.30
N THR A 421 -5.05 27.18 -17.68
CA THR A 421 -6.40 26.86 -18.19
C THR A 421 -6.92 25.63 -17.46
N TRP A 422 -8.20 25.64 -17.08
CA TRP A 422 -8.83 24.52 -16.39
C TRP A 422 -9.52 23.58 -17.38
N PHE A 423 -9.34 22.28 -17.18
CA PHE A 423 -10.02 21.24 -17.94
C PHE A 423 -10.85 20.40 -16.98
N ILE A 424 -12.16 20.33 -17.23
CA ILE A 424 -13.07 19.47 -16.49
C ILE A 424 -13.24 18.19 -17.29
N VAL A 425 -12.83 17.07 -16.69
CA VAL A 425 -13.01 15.73 -17.24
C VAL A 425 -14.17 15.07 -16.52
N ASP A 426 -15.26 14.85 -17.25
CA ASP A 426 -16.48 14.20 -16.79
C ASP A 426 -16.45 12.68 -17.06
N ASP A 427 -17.45 11.97 -16.52
CA ASP A 427 -17.63 10.52 -16.66
C ASP A 427 -16.40 9.70 -16.23
N VAL A 428 -15.83 10.07 -15.09
CA VAL A 428 -14.72 9.34 -14.47
C VAL A 428 -15.30 8.32 -13.50
N GLN A 429 -15.33 7.05 -13.90
CA GLN A 429 -15.86 5.97 -13.07
C GLN A 429 -14.77 5.32 -12.22
N CYS A 430 -14.83 5.50 -10.90
CA CYS A 430 -13.93 4.86 -9.94
C CYS A 430 -14.65 4.61 -8.60
N ALA A 431 -13.99 3.93 -7.66
CA ALA A 431 -14.58 3.65 -6.36
C ALA A 431 -14.91 4.94 -5.57
N VAL A 432 -15.99 4.92 -4.78
CA VAL A 432 -16.53 6.06 -4.00
C VAL A 432 -15.46 6.85 -3.23
N SER A 433 -14.47 6.13 -2.68
CA SER A 433 -13.41 6.70 -1.85
C SER A 433 -12.03 6.81 -2.54
N ASP A 434 -11.96 6.49 -3.83
CA ASP A 434 -10.71 6.36 -4.59
C ASP A 434 -10.43 7.59 -5.47
N THR A 435 -10.22 8.72 -4.80
CA THR A 435 -9.92 10.02 -5.43
C THR A 435 -8.62 9.99 -6.22
N ASP A 436 -7.64 9.17 -5.81
CA ASP A 436 -6.36 9.02 -6.49
C ASP A 436 -6.57 8.39 -7.88
N GLN A 437 -7.40 7.33 -7.98
CA GLN A 437 -7.77 6.73 -9.26
C GLN A 437 -8.59 7.68 -10.15
N ALA A 438 -9.51 8.44 -9.55
CA ALA A 438 -10.30 9.45 -10.28
C ALA A 438 -9.36 10.43 -11.03
N TYR A 439 -8.36 10.95 -10.30
CA TYR A 439 -7.33 11.81 -10.86
C TYR A 439 -6.53 11.12 -11.97
N HIS A 440 -6.01 9.91 -11.73
CA HIS A 440 -5.20 9.22 -12.73
C HIS A 440 -5.96 8.96 -14.04
N VAL A 441 -7.22 8.51 -13.96
CA VAL A 441 -8.08 8.28 -15.12
C VAL A 441 -8.37 9.59 -15.85
N ALA A 442 -8.68 10.66 -15.12
CA ALA A 442 -8.90 11.98 -15.69
C ALA A 442 -7.65 12.54 -16.38
N ARG A 443 -6.49 12.41 -15.74
CA ARG A 443 -5.20 12.88 -16.25
C ARG A 443 -4.81 12.14 -17.53
N GLU A 444 -4.99 10.82 -17.57
CA GLU A 444 -4.78 10.00 -18.77
C GLU A 444 -5.70 10.43 -19.92
N LYS A 445 -7.01 10.57 -19.66
CA LYS A 445 -7.98 11.05 -20.66
C LYS A 445 -7.58 12.43 -21.22
N LEU A 446 -7.21 13.36 -20.34
CA LEU A 446 -6.78 14.71 -20.72
C LEU A 446 -5.46 14.70 -21.49
N LYS A 447 -4.44 13.97 -21.00
CA LYS A 447 -3.13 13.84 -21.65
C LYS A 447 -3.24 13.26 -23.05
N ASN A 448 -4.08 12.24 -23.24
CA ASN A 448 -4.36 11.65 -24.56
C ASN A 448 -4.98 12.67 -25.52
N LEU A 449 -5.95 13.46 -25.04
CA LEU A 449 -6.53 14.54 -25.83
C LEU A 449 -5.50 15.64 -26.16
N LEU A 450 -4.74 16.11 -25.18
CA LEU A 450 -3.74 17.15 -25.39
C LEU A 450 -2.64 16.66 -26.35
N ASN A 451 -2.13 15.45 -26.18
CA ASN A 451 -1.18 14.84 -27.11
C ASN A 451 -1.73 14.77 -28.54
N PHE A 452 -2.99 14.35 -28.69
CA PHE A 452 -3.66 14.32 -30.00
C PHE A 452 -3.74 15.74 -30.61
N LEU A 453 -4.19 16.74 -29.84
CA LEU A 453 -4.29 18.12 -30.32
C LEU A 453 -2.92 18.69 -30.71
N PHE A 454 -1.90 18.48 -29.88
CA PHE A 454 -0.55 18.98 -30.14
C PHE A 454 0.14 18.25 -31.31
N HIS A 455 -0.16 16.97 -31.54
CA HIS A 455 0.33 16.22 -32.71
C HIS A 455 -0.03 16.88 -34.05
N PHE A 456 -1.16 17.61 -34.13
CA PHE A 456 -1.58 18.31 -35.34
C PHE A 456 -1.25 19.81 -35.37
N ILE A 457 -0.80 20.39 -34.25
CA ILE A 457 -0.57 21.83 -34.09
C ILE A 457 0.94 22.16 -34.06
N SER A 458 1.78 21.33 -33.44
CA SER A 458 3.22 21.60 -33.36
C SER A 458 3.95 21.04 -34.58
N ARG A 459 4.56 21.92 -35.39
CA ARG A 459 5.63 21.50 -36.30
C ARG A 459 6.81 21.05 -35.44
N GLU A 460 7.12 19.75 -35.49
CA GLU A 460 8.36 19.10 -35.03
C GLU A 460 8.79 19.40 -33.56
N ASP A 461 8.53 18.43 -32.68
CA ASP A 461 9.26 18.09 -31.44
C ASP A 461 9.22 18.99 -30.18
N GLN A 462 8.30 19.94 -30.04
CA GLN A 462 8.14 20.65 -28.75
C GLN A 462 6.70 20.59 -28.20
N ILE A 463 6.45 19.56 -27.38
CA ILE A 463 5.28 19.51 -26.49
C ILE A 463 5.61 20.34 -25.23
N ASN A 464 4.99 21.52 -25.07
CA ASN A 464 5.32 22.47 -23.99
C ASN A 464 4.17 22.70 -22.98
N TYR A 465 3.24 21.75 -22.80
CA TYR A 465 2.17 21.87 -21.80
C TYR A 465 2.45 21.05 -20.53
N GLU A 466 1.96 21.51 -19.38
CA GLU A 466 2.13 20.83 -18.08
C GLU A 466 0.80 20.75 -17.34
N ILE A 467 0.38 19.56 -16.90
CA ILE A 467 -0.77 19.39 -16.00
C ILE A 467 -0.26 19.55 -14.57
N VAL A 468 -0.67 20.63 -13.88
CA VAL A 468 -0.14 21.04 -12.57
C VAL A 468 -1.14 20.88 -11.44
N ASP A 469 -0.61 20.80 -10.22
CA ASP A 469 -1.38 20.92 -8.98
C ASP A 469 -1.78 22.39 -8.72
N PRO A 470 -2.93 22.65 -8.05
CA PRO A 470 -3.87 21.67 -7.48
C PRO A 470 -4.91 21.14 -8.49
N TYR A 471 -5.51 19.98 -8.17
CA TYR A 471 -6.69 19.45 -8.88
C TYR A 471 -7.90 19.32 -7.93
N LEU A 472 -9.11 19.39 -8.49
CA LEU A 472 -10.36 19.20 -7.75
C LEU A 472 -11.11 17.98 -8.27
N ILE A 473 -11.70 17.22 -7.36
CA ILE A 473 -12.55 16.06 -7.68
C ILE A 473 -13.92 16.31 -7.08
N PHE A 474 -14.95 16.12 -7.90
CA PHE A 474 -16.35 16.11 -7.48
C PHE A 474 -16.93 14.72 -7.65
N ASN A 475 -17.46 14.15 -6.57
CA ASN A 475 -18.22 12.90 -6.59
C ASN A 475 -19.70 13.23 -6.79
N HIS A 476 -20.29 12.82 -7.92
CA HIS A 476 -21.68 13.15 -8.26
C HIS A 476 -22.69 12.45 -7.35
N ASP A 477 -22.34 11.27 -6.84
CA ASP A 477 -23.24 10.45 -6.04
C ASP A 477 -23.27 10.90 -4.58
N THR A 478 -22.11 11.23 -3.99
CA THR A 478 -22.02 11.74 -2.61
C THR A 478 -22.13 13.26 -2.50
N LYS A 479 -22.05 13.97 -3.63
CA LYS A 479 -22.04 15.45 -3.72
C LYS A 479 -20.91 16.09 -2.91
N SER A 480 -19.77 15.42 -2.80
CA SER A 480 -18.62 15.89 -2.02
C SER A 480 -17.46 16.31 -2.91
N TRP A 481 -16.74 17.36 -2.48
CA TRP A 481 -15.50 17.81 -3.08
C TRP A 481 -14.28 17.24 -2.36
N THR A 482 -13.25 16.88 -3.13
CA THR A 482 -11.92 16.60 -2.59
C THR A 482 -10.89 17.41 -3.37
N MET A 483 -10.12 18.24 -2.67
CA MET A 483 -8.94 18.87 -3.23
C MET A 483 -7.78 17.91 -3.02
N GLY A 484 -7.25 17.40 -4.13
CA GLY A 484 -6.01 16.66 -4.10
C GLY A 484 -4.83 17.60 -4.28
N ARG A 485 -3.79 17.36 -3.51
CA ARG A 485 -2.44 17.79 -3.85
C ARG A 485 -1.69 16.51 -4.12
N MET A 486 -1.49 16.15 -5.40
CA MET A 486 -0.44 15.19 -5.63
C MET A 486 0.88 15.95 -5.51
N LEU A 487 1.89 15.26 -5.00
CA LEU A 487 3.24 15.62 -5.38
C LEU A 487 3.36 15.22 -6.84
N SER A 488 3.00 16.11 -7.77
CA SER A 488 3.61 16.01 -9.10
C SER A 488 5.12 16.03 -8.89
N PRO A 489 5.90 15.16 -9.54
CA PRO A 489 7.33 15.41 -9.67
C PRO A 489 7.44 16.75 -10.40
N GLY A 490 7.74 17.81 -9.64
CA GLY A 490 7.87 19.15 -10.19
C GLY A 490 8.89 19.14 -11.30
N ILE A 491 8.60 19.89 -12.37
CA ILE A 491 9.60 20.23 -13.37
C ILE A 491 10.79 20.84 -12.64
N ALA A 492 11.95 20.26 -12.96
CA ALA A 492 13.24 20.81 -12.66
C ALA A 492 13.33 22.26 -13.12
N ASP A 493 13.76 23.14 -12.23
CA ASP A 493 14.73 24.14 -12.62
C ASP A 493 16.13 23.56 -12.42
N PRO A 494 17.08 23.89 -13.31
CA PRO A 494 18.34 23.19 -13.45
C PRO A 494 19.18 23.36 -12.20
N LYS A 495 19.69 22.25 -11.66
CA LYS A 495 20.79 22.29 -10.71
C LYS A 495 22.04 21.70 -11.33
N ASN A 496 23.12 22.42 -11.05
CA ASN A 496 24.45 22.31 -11.64
C ASN A 496 25.01 20.89 -11.68
N ILE A 497 25.80 20.64 -12.73
CA ILE A 497 26.63 19.46 -12.98
C ILE A 497 27.82 19.35 -11.98
N ASP A 498 27.99 20.32 -11.08
CA ASP A 498 29.22 20.48 -10.30
C ASP A 498 29.28 19.70 -8.97
N ASP A 499 28.26 18.91 -8.63
CA ASP A 499 28.33 17.95 -7.51
C ASP A 499 28.53 16.50 -7.97
N LEU A 500 29.13 16.30 -9.15
CA LEU A 500 29.60 14.98 -9.56
C LEU A 500 30.89 14.64 -8.82
N GLU A 501 30.84 13.58 -7.99
CA GLU A 501 32.01 13.00 -7.32
C GLU A 501 33.19 12.89 -8.31
N ILE A 502 34.34 13.46 -7.93
CA ILE A 502 35.59 13.40 -8.69
C ILE A 502 35.99 11.93 -9.00
N ASP A 503 35.56 10.99 -8.17
CA ASP A 503 35.78 9.56 -8.36
C ASP A 503 34.87 8.97 -9.45
N LEU A 504 33.65 9.50 -9.65
CA LEU A 504 32.77 9.14 -10.75
C LEU A 504 33.30 9.67 -12.09
N LEU A 505 33.86 10.89 -12.10
CA LEU A 505 34.50 11.51 -13.28
C LEU A 505 35.79 10.80 -13.70
N LYS A 506 36.65 10.42 -12.73
CA LYS A 506 37.84 9.57 -12.98
C LYS A 506 37.46 8.19 -13.49
N PHE A 507 36.38 7.59 -12.96
CA PHE A 507 35.84 6.32 -13.42
C PHE A 507 35.32 6.40 -14.87
N THR A 508 34.55 7.44 -15.22
CA THR A 508 34.09 7.64 -16.61
C THR A 508 35.23 7.89 -17.58
N ASN A 509 36.22 8.72 -17.25
CA ASN A 509 37.33 9.00 -18.17
C ASN A 509 38.14 7.74 -18.52
N ASN A 510 38.36 6.84 -17.56
CA ASN A 510 38.99 5.54 -17.82
C ASN A 510 38.10 4.61 -18.66
N PHE A 511 36.77 4.68 -18.49
CA PHE A 511 35.79 3.93 -19.30
C PHE A 511 35.75 4.39 -20.76
N PHE A 512 36.00 5.67 -21.04
CA PHE A 512 35.90 6.22 -22.40
C PHE A 512 37.15 6.01 -23.29
N GLU A 513 38.29 5.60 -22.74
CA GLU A 513 39.56 5.48 -23.48
C GLU A 513 39.79 4.13 -24.20
N VAL A 514 39.01 3.08 -23.90
CA VAL A 514 39.16 1.75 -24.52
C VAL A 514 37.98 1.47 -25.46
N HIS A 515 38.25 1.21 -26.75
CA HIS A 515 37.21 0.84 -27.73
C HIS A 515 37.05 -0.70 -27.78
N SER A 516 35.94 -1.21 -27.23
CA SER A 516 35.52 -2.62 -27.37
C SER A 516 34.03 -2.69 -27.72
N LEU A 517 33.61 -3.77 -28.39
CA LEU A 517 32.21 -4.04 -28.76
C LEU A 517 31.33 -4.10 -27.49
N GLU A 518 31.89 -4.64 -26.42
CA GLU A 518 31.25 -4.83 -25.12
C GLU A 518 30.96 -3.50 -24.42
N ARG A 519 31.82 -2.49 -24.59
CA ARG A 519 31.58 -1.13 -24.09
C ARG A 519 30.35 -0.50 -24.74
N ASP A 520 30.17 -0.66 -26.05
CA ASP A 520 29.02 -0.12 -26.76
C ASP A 520 27.70 -0.75 -26.28
N LEU A 521 27.71 -2.02 -25.89
CA LEU A 521 26.55 -2.70 -25.28
C LEU A 521 26.23 -2.11 -23.91
N VAL A 522 27.25 -1.89 -23.08
CA VAL A 522 27.07 -1.29 -21.74
C VAL A 522 26.54 0.14 -21.85
N ILE A 523 27.03 0.95 -22.80
CA ILE A 523 26.48 2.29 -23.06
C ILE A 523 25.02 2.22 -23.51
N LYS A 524 24.67 1.30 -24.42
CA LYS A 524 23.28 1.10 -24.85
C LYS A 524 22.36 0.67 -23.69
N ALA A 525 22.85 -0.21 -22.81
CA ALA A 525 22.12 -0.63 -21.61
C ALA A 525 21.93 0.53 -20.62
N ILE A 526 22.96 1.35 -20.38
CA ILE A 526 22.87 2.56 -19.54
C ILE A 526 21.85 3.55 -20.13
N ASN A 527 21.84 3.75 -21.44
CA ASN A 527 20.84 4.62 -22.09
C ASN A 527 19.41 4.10 -21.91
N CYS A 528 19.19 2.78 -21.98
CA CYS A 528 17.90 2.19 -21.65
C CYS A 528 17.55 2.39 -20.17
N TYR A 529 18.53 2.26 -19.26
CA TYR A 529 18.34 2.52 -17.83
C TYR A 529 17.97 3.98 -17.55
N ILE A 530 18.55 4.94 -18.27
CA ILE A 530 18.15 6.36 -18.20
C ILE A 530 16.69 6.53 -18.66
N LYS A 531 16.26 5.83 -19.72
CA LYS A 531 14.86 5.88 -20.19
C LYS A 531 13.90 5.34 -19.12
N ILE A 532 14.25 4.24 -18.44
CA ILE A 532 13.48 3.69 -17.32
C ILE A 532 13.25 4.74 -16.22
N CYS A 533 14.29 5.49 -15.86
CA CYS A 533 14.22 6.53 -14.82
C CYS A 533 13.35 7.74 -15.24
N LYS A 534 13.09 7.92 -16.54
CA LYS A 534 12.34 9.05 -17.09
C LYS A 534 10.88 8.75 -17.39
N THR A 535 10.52 7.48 -17.56
CA THR A 535 9.12 7.08 -17.78
C THR A 535 8.42 6.81 -16.45
N ASP A 536 7.12 7.07 -16.38
CA ASP A 536 6.27 6.65 -15.27
C ASP A 536 5.50 5.36 -15.58
N ASP A 537 5.42 4.98 -16.86
CA ASP A 537 4.68 3.83 -17.33
C ASP A 537 5.41 2.52 -16.97
N VAL A 538 4.73 1.64 -16.21
CA VAL A 538 5.31 0.37 -15.76
C VAL A 538 5.56 -0.62 -16.91
N GLU A 539 4.75 -0.60 -17.96
CA GLU A 539 4.97 -1.44 -19.14
C GLU A 539 6.22 -1.00 -19.88
N GLU A 540 6.39 0.30 -20.11
CA GLU A 540 7.60 0.84 -20.73
C GLU A 540 8.84 0.55 -19.87
N LYS A 541 8.75 0.72 -18.53
CA LYS A 541 9.84 0.38 -17.61
C LYS A 541 10.28 -1.06 -17.80
N MET A 542 9.34 -2.00 -17.82
CA MET A 542 9.65 -3.41 -17.96
C MET A 542 10.19 -3.79 -19.34
N GLN A 543 9.70 -3.16 -20.42
CA GLN A 543 10.24 -3.35 -21.76
C GLN A 543 11.70 -2.89 -21.84
N TYR A 544 12.01 -1.70 -21.31
CA TYR A 544 13.39 -1.24 -21.25
C TYR A 544 14.27 -2.11 -20.33
N GLN A 545 13.75 -2.65 -19.22
CA GLN A 545 14.48 -3.61 -18.38
C GLN A 545 14.79 -4.91 -19.14
N SER A 546 13.81 -5.46 -19.86
CA SER A 546 13.98 -6.63 -20.73
C SER A 546 15.05 -6.38 -21.78
N GLU A 547 15.04 -5.19 -22.37
CA GLU A 547 15.97 -4.82 -23.43
C GLU A 547 17.40 -4.59 -22.92
N ILE A 548 17.56 -4.04 -21.71
CA ILE A 548 18.88 -4.01 -21.03
C ILE A 548 19.49 -5.40 -20.97
N PHE A 549 18.72 -6.41 -20.56
CA PHE A 549 19.23 -7.77 -20.45
C PHE A 549 19.57 -8.38 -21.81
N LYS A 550 18.70 -8.22 -22.82
CA LYS A 550 18.96 -8.68 -24.20
C LYS A 550 20.23 -8.05 -24.78
N ILE A 551 20.45 -6.76 -24.55
CA ILE A 551 21.65 -6.02 -24.98
C ILE A 551 22.90 -6.57 -24.29
N LEU A 552 22.88 -6.70 -22.96
CA LEU A 552 24.06 -7.08 -22.18
C LEU A 552 24.49 -8.52 -22.44
N PHE A 553 23.54 -9.46 -22.55
CA PHE A 553 23.84 -10.88 -22.78
C PHE A 553 23.86 -11.28 -24.26
N GLN A 554 23.52 -10.36 -25.17
CA GLN A 554 23.50 -10.58 -26.62
C GLN A 554 22.70 -11.81 -27.07
N THR A 555 21.61 -12.12 -26.36
CA THR A 555 20.76 -13.27 -26.65
C THR A 555 19.28 -12.90 -26.48
N HIS A 556 18.43 -13.56 -27.25
CA HIS A 556 16.97 -13.46 -27.14
C HIS A 556 16.36 -14.73 -26.55
N ASP A 557 17.18 -15.74 -26.26
CA ASP A 557 16.71 -16.96 -25.59
C ASP A 557 16.38 -16.64 -24.13
N ILE A 558 15.09 -16.67 -23.80
CA ILE A 558 14.57 -16.41 -22.45
C ILE A 558 15.25 -17.31 -21.41
N GLN A 559 15.55 -18.56 -21.76
CA GLN A 559 16.17 -19.50 -20.83
C GLN A 559 17.60 -19.10 -20.51
N GLU A 560 18.34 -18.70 -21.55
CA GLU A 560 19.72 -18.22 -21.41
C GLU A 560 19.77 -16.90 -20.64
N LEU A 561 18.89 -15.94 -20.95
CA LEU A 561 18.75 -14.69 -20.23
C LEU A 561 18.46 -14.93 -18.74
N SER A 562 17.44 -15.75 -18.44
CA SER A 562 17.02 -16.03 -17.06
C SER A 562 18.12 -16.68 -16.25
N THR A 563 18.84 -17.63 -16.85
CA THR A 563 19.99 -18.30 -16.22
C THR A 563 21.12 -17.30 -15.94
N SER A 564 21.45 -16.46 -16.92
CA SER A 564 22.56 -15.50 -16.81
C SER A 564 22.28 -14.42 -15.77
N CYS A 565 21.06 -13.87 -15.77
CA CYS A 565 20.61 -12.91 -14.77
C CYS A 565 20.61 -13.53 -13.36
N ALA A 566 20.09 -14.75 -13.20
CA ALA A 566 20.02 -15.42 -11.91
C ALA A 566 21.40 -15.69 -11.28
N ILE A 567 22.40 -16.05 -12.10
CA ILE A 567 23.77 -16.26 -11.63
C ILE A 567 24.33 -14.99 -11.00
N ILE A 568 24.16 -13.83 -11.66
CA ILE A 568 24.68 -12.55 -11.20
C ILE A 568 23.95 -12.03 -9.96
N VAL A 569 22.64 -12.29 -9.84
CA VAL A 569 21.83 -11.74 -8.73
C VAL A 569 21.88 -12.59 -7.47
N ALA A 570 22.11 -13.90 -7.58
CA ALA A 570 22.10 -14.82 -6.44
C ALA A 570 23.11 -14.41 -5.35
N GLY A 571 22.63 -14.31 -4.10
CA GLY A 571 23.46 -13.98 -2.93
C GLY A 571 23.73 -12.49 -2.68
N THR A 572 23.36 -11.58 -3.60
CA THR A 572 23.63 -10.13 -3.47
C THR A 572 22.94 -9.42 -2.29
N ASN A 573 21.90 -10.00 -1.70
CA ASN A 573 21.10 -9.38 -0.62
C ASN A 573 20.43 -10.43 0.29
N TYR A 574 21.13 -11.55 0.55
CA TYR A 574 20.67 -12.64 1.38
C TYR A 574 21.76 -13.00 2.39
N ASP A 575 21.46 -12.84 3.67
CA ASP A 575 22.45 -12.88 4.76
C ASP A 575 22.34 -14.17 5.60
N LYS A 576 21.60 -15.18 5.11
CA LYS A 576 21.39 -16.44 5.82
C LYS A 576 22.05 -17.60 5.07
N ASN A 577 22.52 -18.59 5.83
CA ASN A 577 23.23 -19.77 5.32
C ASN A 577 22.32 -20.99 5.15
N ASP A 578 20.99 -20.80 5.19
CA ASP A 578 19.94 -21.82 5.08
C ASP A 578 19.60 -22.20 3.63
N VAL A 579 20.20 -21.52 2.64
CA VAL A 579 19.98 -21.73 1.21
C VAL A 579 21.31 -21.71 0.47
N THR A 580 21.46 -22.62 -0.50
CA THR A 580 22.62 -22.68 -1.40
C THR A 580 22.50 -21.70 -2.59
N TYR A 581 23.63 -21.33 -3.19
CA TYR A 581 23.60 -20.52 -4.42
C TYR A 581 22.81 -21.22 -5.55
N GLY A 582 22.89 -22.55 -5.66
CA GLY A 582 22.16 -23.32 -6.67
C GLY A 582 20.65 -23.30 -6.48
N GLU A 583 20.16 -23.32 -5.23
CA GLU A 583 18.72 -23.18 -4.92
C GLU A 583 18.22 -21.77 -5.24
N MET A 584 18.93 -20.74 -4.77
CA MET A 584 18.57 -19.35 -5.05
C MET A 584 18.58 -19.04 -6.55
N ARG A 585 19.56 -19.55 -7.31
CA ARG A 585 19.61 -19.40 -8.77
C ARG A 585 18.40 -20.04 -9.43
N ARG A 586 18.01 -21.26 -9.04
CA ARG A 586 16.81 -21.92 -9.57
C ARG A 586 15.55 -21.10 -9.32
N TRP A 587 15.39 -20.56 -8.10
CA TRP A 587 14.26 -19.69 -7.78
C TRP A 587 14.25 -18.40 -8.62
N LEU A 588 15.41 -17.76 -8.79
CA LEU A 588 15.55 -16.56 -9.60
C LEU A 588 15.31 -16.85 -11.09
N ILE A 589 15.71 -18.01 -11.60
CA ILE A 589 15.46 -18.40 -13.00
C ILE A 589 13.95 -18.39 -13.28
N GLU A 590 13.13 -18.95 -12.39
CA GLU A 590 11.67 -18.91 -12.53
C GLU A 590 11.12 -17.49 -12.53
N ASP A 591 11.62 -16.63 -11.64
CA ASP A 591 11.22 -15.22 -11.56
C ASP A 591 11.61 -14.45 -12.83
N PHE A 592 12.85 -14.63 -13.32
CA PHE A 592 13.31 -14.01 -14.56
C PHE A 592 12.54 -14.52 -15.77
N HIS A 593 12.22 -15.82 -15.82
CA HIS A 593 11.43 -16.39 -16.90
C HIS A 593 10.02 -15.79 -16.94
N GLU A 594 9.36 -15.65 -15.78
CA GLU A 594 8.08 -14.95 -15.66
C GLU A 594 8.18 -13.48 -16.10
N PHE A 595 9.24 -12.79 -15.66
CA PHE A 595 9.51 -11.41 -16.05
C PHE A 595 9.63 -11.24 -17.57
N PHE A 596 10.48 -12.03 -18.23
CA PHE A 596 10.67 -11.95 -19.68
C PHE A 596 9.39 -12.35 -20.44
N TYR A 597 8.62 -13.29 -19.91
CA TYR A 597 7.34 -13.68 -20.48
C TYR A 597 6.33 -12.53 -20.49
N ILE A 598 6.28 -11.69 -19.44
CA ILE A 598 5.30 -10.60 -19.33
C ILE A 598 5.82 -9.23 -19.81
N ALA A 599 7.13 -8.99 -19.84
CA ALA A 599 7.70 -7.68 -20.13
C ALA A 599 7.27 -7.13 -21.50
N ASP A 600 7.31 -7.98 -22.53
CA ASP A 600 6.99 -7.58 -23.91
C ASP A 600 5.48 -7.71 -24.25
N ARG A 601 4.65 -8.16 -23.31
CA ARG A 601 3.21 -8.38 -23.52
C ARG A 601 2.37 -7.24 -22.96
N LYS A 602 1.33 -6.82 -23.68
CA LYS A 602 0.36 -5.84 -23.16
C LYS A 602 -0.49 -6.44 -22.04
N GLY A 603 -0.76 -5.65 -21.00
CA GLY A 603 -1.55 -6.06 -19.83
C GLY A 603 -0.70 -6.59 -18.69
N PHE A 604 -1.29 -7.41 -17.82
CA PHE A 604 -0.67 -7.89 -16.57
C PHE A 604 -0.23 -6.76 -15.64
N ILE A 605 -0.83 -5.56 -15.77
CA ILE A 605 -0.41 -4.35 -15.05
C ILE A 605 -0.22 -4.60 -13.54
N PRO A 606 -1.13 -5.33 -12.84
CA PRO A 606 -0.95 -5.60 -11.41
C PRO A 606 0.31 -6.42 -11.10
N LEU A 607 0.58 -7.48 -11.87
CA LEU A 607 1.79 -8.29 -11.73
C LEU A 607 3.04 -7.48 -12.08
N LYS A 608 2.98 -6.69 -13.16
CA LYS A 608 4.07 -5.80 -13.58
C LYS A 608 4.44 -4.81 -12.48
N MET A 609 3.46 -4.12 -11.88
CA MET A 609 3.69 -3.21 -10.76
C MET A 609 4.35 -3.89 -9.57
N GLN A 610 3.93 -5.12 -9.24
CA GLN A 610 4.48 -5.87 -8.11
C GLN A 610 5.92 -6.32 -8.30
N ILE A 611 6.31 -6.69 -9.52
CA ILE A 611 7.67 -7.19 -9.78
C ILE A 611 8.63 -6.08 -10.21
N ASN A 612 8.15 -5.00 -10.82
CA ASN A 612 8.99 -3.93 -11.37
C ASN A 612 10.00 -3.36 -10.37
N GLU A 613 9.60 -3.07 -9.13
CA GLU A 613 10.53 -2.53 -8.12
C GLU A 613 11.70 -3.48 -7.82
N ARG A 614 11.42 -4.78 -7.78
CA ARG A 614 12.43 -5.82 -7.56
C ARG A 614 13.37 -5.94 -8.76
N PHE A 615 12.81 -5.94 -9.97
CA PHE A 615 13.58 -6.06 -11.20
C PHE A 615 14.41 -4.81 -11.51
N MET A 616 13.96 -3.62 -11.07
CA MET A 616 14.79 -2.39 -11.06
C MET A 616 16.10 -2.58 -10.28
N VAL A 617 16.01 -3.19 -9.09
CA VAL A 617 17.18 -3.49 -8.27
C VAL A 617 18.08 -4.51 -8.98
N PHE A 618 17.49 -5.56 -9.57
CA PHE A 618 18.24 -6.57 -10.31
C PHE A 618 18.94 -6.00 -11.55
N CYS A 619 18.27 -5.14 -12.32
CA CYS A 619 18.87 -4.42 -13.44
C CYS A 619 20.09 -3.62 -12.98
N LYS A 620 19.96 -2.86 -11.88
CA LYS A 620 21.06 -2.07 -11.34
C LYS A 620 22.24 -2.95 -10.93
N ILE A 621 21.99 -4.08 -10.27
CA ILE A 621 23.02 -5.04 -9.87
C ILE A 621 23.72 -5.61 -11.10
N ILE A 622 22.98 -6.08 -12.09
CA ILE A 622 23.55 -6.69 -13.30
C ILE A 622 24.39 -5.69 -14.09
N ILE A 623 23.88 -4.47 -14.33
CA ILE A 623 24.64 -3.40 -14.99
C ILE A 623 25.92 -3.11 -14.19
N ARG A 624 25.81 -2.98 -12.86
CA ARG A 624 26.94 -2.68 -11.98
C ARG A 624 28.01 -3.76 -12.07
N THR A 625 27.64 -5.02 -11.90
CA THR A 625 28.57 -6.16 -11.91
C THR A 625 29.26 -6.30 -13.26
N ILE A 626 28.54 -6.13 -14.36
CA ILE A 626 29.13 -6.18 -15.70
C ILE A 626 30.07 -4.99 -15.92
N LEU A 627 29.63 -3.77 -15.58
CA LEU A 627 30.42 -2.55 -15.76
C LEU A 627 31.74 -2.60 -14.98
N PHE A 628 31.73 -2.98 -13.70
CA PHE A 628 32.93 -2.97 -12.86
C PHE A 628 33.93 -4.07 -13.21
N ASN A 629 33.48 -5.18 -13.80
CA ASN A 629 34.38 -6.28 -14.20
C ASN A 629 34.85 -6.18 -15.66
N LEU A 630 34.12 -5.46 -16.53
CA LEU A 630 34.51 -5.26 -17.93
C LEU A 630 35.41 -4.05 -18.18
N ILE A 631 35.69 -3.22 -17.17
CA ILE A 631 36.70 -2.15 -17.28
C ILE A 631 38.06 -2.76 -16.98
N PRO A 632 38.93 -2.98 -17.99
CA PRO A 632 40.22 -3.56 -17.70
C PRO A 632 41.11 -2.50 -17.05
N ILE A 633 41.81 -2.88 -15.98
CA ILE A 633 42.90 -2.06 -15.41
C ILE A 633 44.08 -1.98 -16.41
N ASN A 634 44.16 -2.92 -17.37
CA ASN A 634 45.22 -3.03 -18.37
C ASN A 634 44.66 -2.95 -19.80
N LYS A 635 45.14 -2.00 -20.63
CA LYS A 635 44.56 -1.67 -21.95
C LYS A 635 44.55 -2.82 -22.99
N ASP A 636 45.29 -3.91 -22.73
CA ASP A 636 45.46 -5.04 -23.64
C ASP A 636 44.56 -6.26 -23.34
N SER A 637 43.77 -6.24 -22.26
CA SER A 637 42.90 -7.37 -21.88
C SER A 637 41.49 -7.22 -22.47
N GLN A 638 41.03 -8.22 -23.24
CA GLN A 638 39.64 -8.32 -23.68
C GLN A 638 38.86 -9.27 -22.76
N TYR A 639 37.92 -8.72 -22.00
CA TYR A 639 37.00 -9.46 -21.13
C TYR A 639 35.61 -9.51 -21.75
N SER A 640 34.89 -10.63 -21.59
CA SER A 640 33.51 -10.78 -22.06
C SER A 640 32.53 -10.93 -20.88
N VAL A 641 31.25 -10.64 -21.11
CA VAL A 641 30.18 -10.89 -20.12
C VAL A 641 30.14 -12.37 -19.69
N LYS A 642 30.49 -13.29 -20.60
CA LYS A 642 30.59 -14.71 -20.30
C LYS A 642 31.69 -15.00 -19.26
N ASP A 643 32.82 -14.31 -19.32
CA ASP A 643 33.89 -14.45 -18.33
C ASP A 643 33.40 -14.05 -16.93
N VAL A 644 32.59 -12.99 -16.83
CA VAL A 644 31.99 -12.53 -15.56
C VAL A 644 31.06 -13.60 -14.97
N ILE A 645 30.22 -14.22 -15.81
CA ILE A 645 29.31 -15.30 -15.39
C ILE A 645 30.11 -16.52 -14.89
N GLU A 646 31.14 -16.94 -15.64
CA GLU A 646 31.98 -18.08 -15.27
C GLU A 646 32.78 -17.82 -13.98
N TRP A 647 33.26 -16.59 -13.79
CA TRP A 647 33.92 -16.16 -12.55
C TRP A 647 32.99 -16.25 -11.35
N ILE A 648 31.76 -15.72 -11.45
CA ILE A 648 30.77 -15.79 -10.36
C ILE A 648 30.44 -17.24 -9.99
N LEU A 649 30.32 -18.14 -10.98
CA LEU A 649 30.11 -19.57 -10.73
C LEU A 649 31.32 -20.23 -10.05
N THR A 650 32.52 -19.71 -10.29
CA THR A 650 33.77 -20.22 -9.70
C THR A 650 33.88 -19.81 -8.23
N ILE A 651 33.59 -18.55 -7.90
CA ILE A 651 33.68 -18.04 -6.53
C ILE A 651 32.45 -18.39 -5.68
N ASN A 652 31.30 -18.61 -6.32
CA ASN A 652 30.04 -18.98 -5.67
C ASN A 652 29.47 -20.23 -6.35
N PRO A 653 30.01 -21.43 -6.12
CA PRO A 653 29.53 -22.65 -6.76
C PRO A 653 28.15 -23.06 -6.23
N ASN A 654 27.38 -23.80 -7.04
CA ASN A 654 25.97 -24.12 -6.73
C ASN A 654 25.74 -24.83 -5.40
N LYS A 655 26.72 -25.59 -4.91
CA LYS A 655 26.61 -26.41 -3.70
C LYS A 655 26.90 -25.64 -2.41
N ASP A 656 27.47 -24.45 -2.53
CA ASP A 656 27.88 -23.68 -1.35
C ASP A 656 26.69 -22.91 -0.77
N PRO A 657 26.59 -22.81 0.57
CA PRO A 657 25.61 -21.95 1.21
C PRO A 657 25.91 -20.49 0.86
N ILE A 658 24.87 -19.65 0.80
CA ILE A 658 25.07 -18.21 0.63
C ILE A 658 25.78 -17.67 1.87
N VAL A 659 26.88 -16.93 1.67
CA VAL A 659 27.63 -16.23 2.72
C VAL A 659 27.74 -14.76 2.33
N ARG A 660 27.58 -13.86 3.30
CA ARG A 660 27.59 -12.40 3.08
C ARG A 660 28.94 -11.95 2.49
N GLY A 661 28.90 -11.15 1.42
CA GLY A 661 30.07 -10.42 0.91
C GLY A 661 30.79 -10.98 -0.34
N ASN A 662 30.28 -12.04 -0.98
CA ASN A 662 30.99 -12.69 -2.09
C ASN A 662 30.61 -12.15 -3.49
N MET A 663 30.79 -10.86 -3.77
CA MET A 663 30.76 -10.32 -5.15
C MET A 663 31.56 -9.03 -5.31
#